data_AF-A0A0G3EG09-F1
#
_entry.id   AF-A0A0G3EG09-F1
#
_cell.length_a   1.000
_cell.length_b   1.000
_cell.length_c   1.000
_cell.angle_alpha   90.00
_cell.angle_beta   90.00
_cell.angle_gamma   90.00
#
_symmetry.space_group_name_H-M   'P 1'
#
loop_
_entity.id
_entity.type
_entity.pdbx_description
1 polymer ?
#
loop_
_entity_poly.entity_id
_entity_poly.type
_entity_poly.pdbx_seq_one_letter_code
_entity_poly.pdbx_strand_id
1 'polypeptide(L)'
;MTPVTGQHDSTRSKNPTGFAGRVFLLWLLLAVSPAGAEVTPYVTDADTFALYHLDEPPGTASTTSGVVADSSGNGNDLFTTPASPFLDFFGPAGLDGAASLQTDRQFYRTSGVDFSAFNEQSFTLECWIHGHDESDGYQRGLMRLQADGEAILFGLQGGSLRFGAVVGGNYRAITSDTYDFDEDQWYHLAVTYEGDGGGDDSVVRFYVDPASEYGEPGLRAGTRLGGDHSYRDLNSFTGATTNEIHVGSWDGSQYYLRELDEVRISSAARDRFALATEPPGEPGIYDVTDYGAAPNDDTDDSAAFQAALDGALAYGGGIVHIPAGDYHVGTCASRRMDSCRLTLRGQGIGVTTIYATGTGGVFRVVSDRRGSQITVRDMTVLADRPGAGTAFDFWSAPGGNVHARALIMEAVDIRSADPSEDYFDIGINAFGVWRPLLQGVNVAGPYGPGVSTNLTDSSPLFAMQKGIVYDNCYGPAMQDCEVYSAHTGISCDNSDPAGAPEGGTYIGCSVESCRIGLHIYDKGHEPGLMIDGCRFRCRDTGILMEHRKLYQITSCQFVGMTGNSAYPYVDLDMDETYWGIISDCVFGTPTHGNRTMIRMRNGCYDTLIVDNRFVEPEGQALDIDGSCFRITTADNAFE
;
A
#
# COMPACT_ATOMS: atom_id res chain seq x y z
N MET A 1 54.66 26.44 15.16
CA MET A 1 54.12 26.78 16.49
C MET A 1 53.12 25.72 16.88
N THR A 2 53.23 25.28 18.12
CA THR A 2 52.62 24.15 18.83
C THR A 2 51.16 23.80 18.54
N PRO A 3 50.82 22.50 18.38
CA PRO A 3 49.48 21.96 18.58
C PRO A 3 49.27 21.53 20.04
N VAL A 4 48.06 21.69 20.56
CA VAL A 4 47.69 21.29 21.93
C VAL A 4 47.19 19.85 21.93
N THR A 5 47.92 19.01 22.66
CA THR A 5 47.59 17.65 23.08
C THR A 5 46.67 17.66 24.30
N GLY A 6 45.66 16.79 24.30
CA GLY A 6 44.89 16.41 25.49
C GLY A 6 44.64 14.91 25.48
N GLN A 7 45.60 14.17 26.04
CA GLN A 7 45.55 12.73 26.28
C GLN A 7 45.02 12.50 27.70
N HIS A 8 44.04 11.62 27.89
CA HIS A 8 43.93 10.87 29.13
C HIS A 8 43.51 9.42 28.84
N ASP A 9 44.17 8.56 29.60
CA ASP A 9 44.50 7.17 29.38
C ASP A 9 43.51 6.23 30.09
N SER A 10 43.30 5.03 29.53
CA SER A 10 43.62 3.74 30.17
C SER A 10 42.61 2.60 29.93
N THR A 11 43.11 1.64 29.15
CA THR A 11 43.07 0.17 29.41
C THR A 11 41.73 -0.59 29.41
N ARG A 12 41.54 -1.44 28.38
CA ARG A 12 41.56 -2.91 28.55
C ARG A 12 41.69 -3.67 27.21
N SER A 13 42.33 -4.83 27.30
CA SER A 13 43.06 -5.57 26.27
C SER A 13 42.23 -6.49 25.37
N LYS A 14 42.81 -6.78 24.20
CA LYS A 14 42.42 -7.81 23.21
C LYS A 14 42.62 -9.26 23.71
N ASN A 15 41.64 -10.14 23.41
CA ASN A 15 41.68 -11.52 22.86
C ASN A 15 42.41 -12.67 23.63
N PRO A 16 42.26 -13.98 23.28
CA PRO A 16 41.29 -14.75 22.45
C PRO A 16 40.84 -16.10 23.09
N THR A 17 40.24 -17.01 22.28
CA THR A 17 39.99 -18.47 22.46
C THR A 17 38.68 -18.82 23.20
N GLY A 18 37.80 -19.72 22.75
CA GLY A 18 37.94 -20.89 21.89
C GLY A 18 37.50 -22.12 22.69
N PHE A 19 36.26 -22.57 22.56
CA PHE A 19 35.81 -23.86 23.09
C PHE A 19 34.79 -24.51 22.15
N ALA A 20 35.22 -25.61 21.53
CA ALA A 20 34.37 -26.62 20.93
C ALA A 20 33.95 -27.63 22.02
N GLY A 21 32.72 -28.15 21.94
CA GLY A 21 32.27 -29.23 22.80
C GLY A 21 30.80 -29.60 22.61
N ARG A 22 30.54 -30.57 21.72
CA ARG A 22 29.26 -31.25 21.45
C ARG A 22 28.66 -31.89 22.71
N VAL A 23 27.33 -31.88 22.90
CA VAL A 23 26.52 -33.05 23.31
C VAL A 23 25.06 -32.89 22.83
N PHE A 24 24.56 -33.95 22.19
CA PHE A 24 23.18 -34.25 21.78
C PHE A 24 22.14 -34.11 22.90
N LEU A 25 20.95 -33.57 22.60
CA LEU A 25 19.71 -34.10 23.16
C LEU A 25 18.56 -33.98 22.16
N LEU A 26 18.05 -35.14 21.74
CA LEU A 26 16.88 -35.38 20.91
C LEU A 26 15.65 -35.41 21.83
N TRP A 27 14.67 -34.53 21.61
CA TRP A 27 13.27 -34.67 22.03
C TRP A 27 12.41 -33.96 20.96
N LEU A 28 11.79 -34.71 20.05
CA LEU A 28 10.45 -35.31 20.11
C LEU A 28 9.40 -34.36 19.52
N LEU A 29 8.85 -34.75 18.37
CA LEU A 29 7.64 -34.19 17.79
C LEU A 29 6.54 -34.10 18.86
N LEU A 30 6.07 -32.89 19.12
CA LEU A 30 4.73 -32.59 19.61
C LEU A 30 4.18 -31.50 18.70
N ALA A 31 2.99 -31.76 18.18
CA ALA A 31 2.28 -30.93 17.22
C ALA A 31 2.29 -29.46 17.63
N VAL A 32 2.86 -28.61 16.78
CA VAL A 32 2.47 -27.20 16.73
C VAL A 32 1.06 -27.23 16.16
N SER A 33 0.06 -26.98 17.01
CA SER A 33 -1.27 -26.63 16.55
C SER A 33 -1.14 -25.48 15.55
N PRO A 34 -1.93 -25.43 14.47
CA PRO A 34 -1.98 -24.23 13.66
C PRO A 34 -2.27 -23.04 14.60
N ALA A 35 -1.50 -21.96 14.43
CA ALA A 35 -1.86 -20.67 15.00
C ALA A 35 -3.35 -20.45 14.71
N GLY A 36 -4.12 -20.17 15.76
CA GLY A 36 -5.58 -20.08 15.68
C GLY A 36 -5.97 -19.14 14.55
N ALA A 37 -6.80 -19.64 13.64
CA ALA A 37 -7.41 -18.83 12.60
C ALA A 37 -8.09 -17.62 13.26
N GLU A 38 -7.82 -16.45 12.71
CA GLU A 38 -8.28 -15.17 13.19
C GLU A 38 -9.82 -15.14 13.20
N VAL A 39 -10.39 -14.85 14.37
CA VAL A 39 -11.83 -14.84 14.57
C VAL A 39 -12.33 -13.40 14.43
N THR A 40 -12.43 -12.92 13.19
CA THR A 40 -13.21 -11.72 12.88
C THR A 40 -14.58 -12.13 12.34
N PRO A 41 -15.64 -11.30 12.41
CA PRO A 41 -16.87 -11.59 11.66
C PRO A 41 -16.63 -11.69 10.15
N TYR A 42 -15.48 -11.29 9.61
CA TYR A 42 -15.15 -11.34 8.19
C TYR A 42 -14.63 -12.69 7.70
N VAL A 43 -14.17 -13.57 8.61
CA VAL A 43 -13.49 -14.81 8.22
C VAL A 43 -14.13 -16.01 8.89
N THR A 44 -14.34 -17.04 8.09
CA THR A 44 -14.81 -18.33 8.57
C THR A 44 -13.71 -19.05 9.32
N ASP A 45 -14.04 -19.68 10.44
CA ASP A 45 -13.15 -20.62 11.12
C ASP A 45 -13.85 -21.96 11.32
N ALA A 46 -13.17 -22.87 12.00
CA ALA A 46 -13.67 -24.23 12.24
C ALA A 46 -15.00 -24.27 13.02
N ASP A 47 -15.34 -23.19 13.74
CA ASP A 47 -16.56 -23.08 14.52
C ASP A 47 -17.65 -22.27 13.80
N THR A 48 -17.41 -21.70 12.61
CA THR A 48 -18.46 -20.97 11.87
C THR A 48 -19.54 -21.92 11.37
N PHE A 49 -20.77 -21.73 11.85
CA PHE A 49 -21.95 -22.42 11.33
C PHE A 49 -22.52 -21.73 10.08
N ALA A 50 -22.58 -20.39 10.08
CA ALA A 50 -22.96 -19.60 8.91
C ALA A 50 -22.33 -18.21 8.98
N LEU A 51 -21.97 -17.66 7.81
CA LEU A 51 -21.46 -16.30 7.67
C LEU A 51 -22.09 -15.63 6.45
N TYR A 52 -22.62 -14.43 6.62
CA TYR A 52 -23.25 -13.65 5.57
C TYR A 52 -22.61 -12.26 5.51
N HIS A 53 -22.18 -11.86 4.32
CA HIS A 53 -21.80 -10.47 4.00
C HIS A 53 -22.99 -9.83 3.28
N LEU A 54 -23.59 -8.81 3.87
CA LEU A 54 -24.82 -8.20 3.33
C LEU A 54 -24.52 -7.03 2.39
N ASP A 55 -23.27 -6.57 2.35
CA ASP A 55 -22.71 -5.56 1.47
C ASP A 55 -22.18 -6.11 0.14
N GLU A 56 -21.77 -7.38 0.09
CA GLU A 56 -21.23 -7.96 -1.13
C GLU A 56 -22.33 -8.07 -2.21
N PRO A 57 -22.10 -7.54 -3.43
CA PRO A 57 -23.02 -7.78 -4.54
C PRO A 57 -23.12 -9.29 -4.73
N PRO A 58 -24.32 -9.87 -4.98
CA PRO A 58 -24.52 -11.31 -5.07
C PRO A 58 -23.41 -11.94 -5.94
N GLY A 59 -22.48 -12.61 -5.26
CA GLY A 59 -21.20 -12.99 -5.81
C GLY A 59 -21.37 -13.97 -6.97
N THR A 60 -20.34 -14.02 -7.80
CA THR A 60 -20.11 -14.84 -9.02
C THR A 60 -20.54 -16.33 -8.98
N ALA A 61 -20.98 -16.86 -7.84
CA ALA A 61 -21.54 -18.21 -7.68
C ALA A 61 -23.09 -18.28 -7.77
N SER A 62 -23.83 -17.19 -7.54
CA SER A 62 -25.31 -17.19 -7.57
C SER A 62 -25.85 -16.20 -8.58
N THR A 63 -26.38 -16.71 -9.70
CA THR A 63 -27.02 -15.91 -10.76
C THR A 63 -28.44 -15.45 -10.40
N THR A 64 -28.88 -15.63 -9.15
CA THR A 64 -30.28 -15.40 -8.74
C THR A 64 -30.37 -14.12 -7.91
N SER A 65 -30.99 -13.09 -8.47
CA SER A 65 -31.32 -11.85 -7.75
C SER A 65 -32.09 -12.17 -6.45
N GLY A 66 -31.65 -11.61 -5.32
CA GLY A 66 -32.30 -11.79 -4.01
C GLY A 66 -31.78 -12.95 -3.15
N VAL A 67 -30.57 -13.46 -3.42
CA VAL A 67 -29.88 -14.46 -2.58
C VAL A 67 -28.63 -13.85 -1.94
N VAL A 68 -28.45 -14.07 -0.64
CA VAL A 68 -27.22 -13.78 0.11
C VAL A 68 -26.52 -15.11 0.36
N ALA A 69 -25.29 -15.25 -0.12
CA ALA A 69 -24.53 -16.49 -0.01
C ALA A 69 -24.01 -16.71 1.42
N ASP A 70 -23.97 -17.96 1.84
CA ASP A 70 -23.32 -18.39 3.08
C ASP A 70 -21.83 -18.67 2.83
N SER A 71 -20.97 -17.77 3.29
CA SER A 71 -19.51 -17.86 3.15
C SER A 71 -18.89 -19.00 3.94
N SER A 72 -19.60 -19.60 4.90
CA SER A 72 -19.10 -20.76 5.68
C SER A 72 -18.92 -22.03 4.85
N GLY A 73 -19.52 -22.09 3.65
CA GLY A 73 -19.51 -23.29 2.81
C GLY A 73 -20.50 -24.37 3.25
N ASN A 74 -21.29 -24.14 4.30
CA ASN A 74 -22.34 -25.05 4.76
C ASN A 74 -23.62 -24.94 3.90
N GLY A 75 -23.65 -23.99 2.96
CA GLY A 75 -24.71 -23.85 1.98
C GLY A 75 -26.02 -23.36 2.59
N ASN A 76 -25.96 -22.54 3.64
CA ASN A 76 -27.09 -21.92 4.34
C ASN A 76 -27.56 -20.60 3.72
N ASP A 77 -27.35 -20.37 2.42
CA ASP A 77 -27.77 -19.17 1.68
C ASP A 77 -29.18 -18.66 2.06
N LEU A 78 -29.31 -17.34 2.23
CA LEU A 78 -30.55 -16.66 2.60
C LEU A 78 -31.25 -16.07 1.37
N PHE A 79 -32.57 -15.94 1.45
CA PHE A 79 -33.46 -15.35 0.44
C PHE A 79 -34.10 -14.06 0.96
N THR A 80 -34.53 -13.17 0.06
CA THR A 80 -35.22 -11.91 0.42
C THR A 80 -36.66 -11.83 -0.10
N THR A 81 -37.51 -11.03 0.57
CA THR A 81 -38.88 -10.71 0.13
C THR A 81 -39.17 -9.20 0.16
N PRO A 82 -39.83 -8.62 -0.87
CA PRO A 82 -39.83 -8.94 -2.31
C PRO A 82 -38.79 -8.10 -3.09
N ALA A 83 -38.48 -8.54 -4.32
CA ALA A 83 -37.45 -8.04 -5.23
C ALA A 83 -37.52 -6.55 -5.64
N SER A 84 -37.22 -5.61 -4.73
CA SER A 84 -36.83 -4.24 -5.12
C SER A 84 -35.30 -4.14 -5.17
N PRO A 85 -34.72 -3.45 -6.16
CA PRO A 85 -33.27 -3.26 -6.25
C PRO A 85 -32.73 -2.54 -5.00
N PHE A 86 -31.64 -3.09 -4.47
CA PHE A 86 -30.80 -2.54 -3.40
C PHE A 86 -30.09 -1.30 -3.90
N LEU A 87 -30.38 -0.10 -3.40
CA LEU A 87 -29.55 1.07 -3.65
C LEU A 87 -29.83 2.12 -2.57
N ASP A 88 -29.03 2.12 -1.52
CA ASP A 88 -28.42 3.33 -0.96
C ASP A 88 -27.17 2.86 -0.19
N PHE A 89 -26.00 3.15 -0.74
CA PHE A 89 -24.70 2.77 -0.20
C PHE A 89 -24.15 3.95 0.60
N PHE A 90 -24.10 3.82 1.92
CA PHE A 90 -23.38 4.75 2.78
C PHE A 90 -22.64 3.96 3.86
N GLY A 91 -21.32 4.18 3.96
CA GLY A 91 -20.44 3.53 4.92
C GLY A 91 -19.03 4.11 4.83
N PRO A 92 -18.16 3.85 5.82
CA PRO A 92 -16.71 4.02 5.70
C PRO A 92 -16.05 2.78 5.06
N ALA A 93 -14.82 2.96 4.54
CA ALA A 93 -14.07 1.91 3.84
C ALA A 93 -13.99 0.58 4.63
N GLY A 94 -14.53 -0.50 4.06
CA GLY A 94 -14.61 -1.83 4.69
C GLY A 94 -15.96 -2.18 5.32
N LEU A 95 -16.88 -1.21 5.38
CA LEU A 95 -18.32 -1.37 5.69
C LEU A 95 -19.17 -0.66 4.60
N ASP A 96 -18.58 -0.52 3.41
CA ASP A 96 -19.14 0.19 2.26
C ASP A 96 -20.16 -0.72 1.55
N GLY A 97 -21.36 -0.87 2.11
CA GLY A 97 -22.50 -1.38 1.35
C GLY A 97 -23.60 -2.11 2.10
N ALA A 98 -23.64 -1.95 3.42
CA ALA A 98 -24.61 -2.57 4.29
C ALA A 98 -26.07 -2.56 3.77
N ALA A 99 -26.79 -3.62 4.09
CA ALA A 99 -28.18 -3.76 3.71
C ALA A 99 -29.07 -2.82 4.53
N SER A 100 -29.70 -1.85 3.86
CA SER A 100 -30.76 -1.06 4.50
C SER A 100 -32.05 -1.89 4.63
N LEU A 101 -32.42 -2.20 5.87
CA LEU A 101 -33.60 -2.99 6.20
C LEU A 101 -34.81 -2.09 6.49
N GLN A 102 -35.22 -1.29 5.49
CA GLN A 102 -36.46 -0.51 5.60
C GLN A 102 -37.70 -1.40 5.41
N THR A 103 -38.65 -1.35 6.35
CA THR A 103 -40.02 -1.95 6.31
C THR A 103 -40.09 -3.46 6.03
N ASP A 104 -40.42 -4.29 7.02
CA ASP A 104 -40.70 -5.75 6.92
C ASP A 104 -39.65 -6.58 6.13
N ARG A 105 -38.43 -6.05 5.93
CA ARG A 105 -37.36 -6.71 5.19
C ARG A 105 -36.57 -7.60 6.14
N GLN A 106 -36.49 -8.86 5.77
CA GLN A 106 -35.66 -9.88 6.42
C GLN A 106 -35.00 -10.73 5.32
N PHE A 107 -33.79 -11.20 5.61
CA PHE A 107 -33.16 -12.30 4.92
C PHE A 107 -33.55 -13.58 5.63
N TYR A 108 -33.98 -14.59 4.89
CA TYR A 108 -34.48 -15.80 5.52
C TYR A 108 -34.18 -17.05 4.71
N ARG A 109 -34.10 -18.17 5.41
CA ARG A 109 -34.13 -19.51 4.85
C ARG A 109 -35.14 -20.31 5.64
N THR A 110 -36.27 -20.66 5.03
CA THR A 110 -37.41 -21.33 5.71
C THR A 110 -37.39 -22.85 5.58
N SER A 111 -36.39 -23.43 4.91
CA SER A 111 -36.22 -24.88 4.81
C SER A 111 -34.79 -25.26 4.45
N GLY A 112 -34.39 -26.49 4.78
CA GLY A 112 -33.10 -27.05 4.37
C GLY A 112 -31.90 -26.46 5.09
N VAL A 113 -32.09 -25.87 6.28
CA VAL A 113 -30.99 -25.58 7.22
C VAL A 113 -30.68 -26.87 7.98
N ASP A 114 -29.43 -27.30 7.97
CA ASP A 114 -28.98 -28.47 8.74
C ASP A 114 -28.35 -28.03 10.06
N PHE A 115 -29.16 -27.98 11.13
CA PHE A 115 -28.65 -27.66 12.47
C PHE A 115 -27.87 -28.82 13.12
N SER A 116 -27.63 -29.95 12.45
CA SER A 116 -26.83 -31.05 13.05
C SER A 116 -25.37 -30.66 13.32
N ALA A 117 -24.86 -29.65 12.61
CA ALA A 117 -23.53 -29.07 12.84
C ALA A 117 -23.55 -27.85 13.78
N PHE A 118 -24.74 -27.40 14.21
CA PHE A 118 -24.87 -26.27 15.14
C PHE A 118 -24.74 -26.74 16.58
N ASN A 119 -23.79 -26.16 17.32
CA ASN A 119 -23.60 -26.49 18.72
C ASN A 119 -24.50 -25.63 19.61
N GLU A 120 -25.71 -26.12 19.87
CA GLU A 120 -26.69 -25.40 20.69
C GLU A 120 -26.29 -25.29 22.17
N GLN A 121 -25.32 -26.09 22.61
CA GLN A 121 -24.76 -26.00 23.96
C GLN A 121 -23.65 -24.96 24.06
N SER A 122 -23.14 -24.44 22.96
CA SER A 122 -22.07 -23.44 22.99
C SER A 122 -22.02 -22.71 21.66
N PHE A 123 -22.49 -21.47 21.63
CA PHE A 123 -22.55 -20.70 20.39
C PHE A 123 -22.40 -19.20 20.63
N THR A 124 -22.16 -18.51 19.51
CA THR A 124 -22.15 -17.05 19.45
C THR A 124 -22.94 -16.58 18.22
N LEU A 125 -23.72 -15.52 18.40
CA LEU A 125 -24.38 -14.75 17.33
C LEU A 125 -23.76 -13.35 17.28
N GLU A 126 -23.30 -12.92 16.11
CA GLU A 126 -22.49 -11.69 15.93
C GLU A 126 -22.95 -10.90 14.70
N CYS A 127 -23.10 -9.57 14.81
CA CYS A 127 -23.41 -8.74 13.66
C CYS A 127 -22.90 -7.31 13.74
N TRP A 128 -22.74 -6.69 12.56
CA TRP A 128 -22.51 -5.25 12.43
C TRP A 128 -23.81 -4.49 12.17
N ILE A 129 -24.05 -3.45 12.96
CA ILE A 129 -25.17 -2.53 12.78
C ILE A 129 -24.68 -1.10 12.68
N HIS A 130 -25.43 -0.28 11.94
CA HIS A 130 -25.32 1.16 12.08
C HIS A 130 -26.26 1.64 13.19
N GLY A 131 -25.76 2.52 14.04
CA GLY A 131 -26.43 3.04 15.20
C GLY A 131 -27.77 3.71 14.87
N HIS A 132 -28.63 3.78 15.88
CA HIS A 132 -29.96 4.33 15.75
C HIS A 132 -30.40 4.96 17.07
N ASP A 133 -31.26 5.97 16.99
CA ASP A 133 -32.00 6.48 18.15
C ASP A 133 -32.88 5.38 18.77
N GLU A 134 -32.42 4.81 19.88
CA GLU A 134 -33.09 3.75 20.65
C GLU A 134 -34.11 4.31 21.67
N SER A 135 -34.42 5.61 21.63
CA SER A 135 -35.33 6.25 22.60
C SER A 135 -36.79 5.80 22.51
N ASP A 136 -37.16 5.02 21.48
CA ASP A 136 -38.54 4.59 21.22
C ASP A 136 -38.96 3.31 21.98
N GLY A 137 -38.01 2.56 22.56
CA GLY A 137 -38.27 1.38 23.39
C GLY A 137 -38.79 0.14 22.65
N TYR A 138 -38.79 0.15 21.31
CA TYR A 138 -39.25 -0.96 20.49
C TYR A 138 -38.23 -2.10 20.44
N GLN A 139 -38.72 -3.32 20.19
CA GLN A 139 -37.88 -4.50 19.98
C GLN A 139 -37.45 -4.54 18.52
N ARG A 140 -36.15 -4.71 18.29
CA ARG A 140 -35.56 -4.82 16.96
C ARG A 140 -34.90 -6.16 16.84
N GLY A 141 -35.37 -6.93 15.86
CA GLY A 141 -34.80 -8.23 15.62
C GLY A 141 -33.55 -8.19 14.76
N LEU A 142 -32.42 -8.72 15.26
CA LEU A 142 -31.19 -8.93 14.49
C LEU A 142 -31.10 -10.34 13.88
N MET A 143 -31.15 -11.40 14.70
CA MET A 143 -31.22 -12.79 14.23
C MET A 143 -32.26 -13.66 14.94
N ARG A 144 -32.78 -14.65 14.21
CA ARG A 144 -33.61 -15.75 14.72
C ARG A 144 -33.20 -17.07 14.11
N LEU A 145 -32.91 -18.06 14.95
CA LEU A 145 -32.75 -19.47 14.58
C LEU A 145 -33.98 -20.22 15.08
N GLN A 146 -34.63 -21.02 14.24
CA GLN A 146 -35.88 -21.70 14.62
C GLN A 146 -35.89 -23.16 14.19
N ALA A 147 -36.36 -24.02 15.08
CA ALA A 147 -36.51 -25.45 14.85
C ALA A 147 -37.80 -25.98 15.51
N ASP A 148 -38.73 -26.57 14.75
CA ASP A 148 -39.98 -27.21 15.24
C ASP A 148 -40.81 -26.41 16.28
N GLY A 149 -40.83 -25.08 16.15
CA GLY A 149 -41.55 -24.17 17.07
C GLY A 149 -40.73 -23.71 18.28
N GLU A 150 -39.52 -24.20 18.44
CA GLU A 150 -38.48 -23.66 19.32
C GLU A 150 -37.69 -22.59 18.56
N ALA A 151 -37.14 -21.60 19.27
CA ALA A 151 -36.34 -20.55 18.62
C ALA A 151 -35.29 -19.96 19.56
N ILE A 152 -34.17 -19.51 18.99
CA ILE A 152 -33.18 -18.62 19.60
C ILE A 152 -33.32 -17.25 18.92
N LEU A 153 -33.27 -16.18 19.71
CA LEU A 153 -33.55 -14.81 19.29
C LEU A 153 -32.45 -13.88 19.80
N PHE A 154 -31.90 -13.05 18.92
CA PHE A 154 -30.93 -12.00 19.25
C PHE A 154 -31.39 -10.66 18.68
N GLY A 155 -31.46 -9.63 19.52
CA GLY A 155 -31.96 -8.32 19.11
C GLY A 155 -31.61 -7.19 20.07
N LEU A 156 -32.22 -6.04 19.84
CA LEU A 156 -32.10 -4.81 20.63
C LEU A 156 -33.45 -4.41 21.20
N GLN A 157 -33.45 -3.82 22.40
CA GLN A 157 -34.64 -3.18 22.97
C GLN A 157 -34.24 -2.05 23.92
N GLY A 158 -34.57 -0.80 23.58
CA GLY A 158 -34.37 0.35 24.46
C GLY A 158 -32.91 0.50 24.89
N GLY A 159 -31.99 0.39 23.93
CA GLY A 159 -30.54 0.47 24.13
C GLY A 159 -29.92 -0.75 24.81
N SER A 160 -30.66 -1.84 25.05
CA SER A 160 -30.11 -3.07 25.64
C SER A 160 -30.08 -4.20 24.61
N LEU A 161 -29.00 -4.97 24.56
CA LEU A 161 -28.96 -6.21 23.81
C LEU A 161 -29.87 -7.24 24.48
N ARG A 162 -30.53 -8.06 23.67
CA ARG A 162 -31.50 -9.04 24.13
C ARG A 162 -31.22 -10.40 23.54
N PHE A 163 -31.18 -11.38 24.41
CA PHE A 163 -31.16 -12.80 24.06
C PHE A 163 -32.45 -13.44 24.55
N GLY A 164 -33.12 -14.19 23.67
CA GLY A 164 -34.33 -14.89 24.02
C GLY A 164 -34.40 -16.28 23.41
N ALA A 165 -35.23 -17.12 24.02
CA ALA A 165 -35.55 -18.42 23.49
C ALA A 165 -37.03 -18.75 23.65
N VAL A 166 -37.59 -19.43 22.66
CA VAL A 166 -38.91 -20.06 22.74
C VAL A 166 -38.70 -21.52 23.04
N VAL A 167 -39.13 -21.95 24.23
CA VAL A 167 -38.93 -23.32 24.72
C VAL A 167 -40.25 -23.93 25.18
N GLY A 168 -40.71 -24.98 24.51
CA GLY A 168 -42.01 -25.61 24.73
C GLY A 168 -43.17 -24.63 24.58
N GLY A 169 -43.08 -23.72 23.60
CA GLY A 169 -44.06 -22.64 23.35
C GLY A 169 -44.03 -21.49 24.36
N ASN A 170 -43.09 -21.47 25.32
CA ASN A 170 -42.92 -20.36 26.26
C ASN A 170 -41.73 -19.49 25.85
N TYR A 171 -41.97 -18.19 25.68
CA TYR A 171 -40.90 -17.23 25.41
C TYR A 171 -40.23 -16.76 26.71
N ARG A 172 -38.90 -16.82 26.74
CA ARG A 172 -38.06 -16.25 27.80
C ARG A 172 -36.99 -15.37 27.16
N ALA A 173 -36.60 -14.32 27.87
CA ALA A 173 -35.54 -13.44 27.40
C ALA A 173 -34.79 -12.81 28.57
N ILE A 174 -33.53 -12.47 28.32
CA ILE A 174 -32.65 -11.71 29.18
C ILE A 174 -32.09 -10.54 28.37
N THR A 175 -31.77 -9.47 29.08
CA THR A 175 -31.24 -8.24 28.50
C THR A 175 -29.91 -7.89 29.14
N SER A 176 -29.02 -7.30 28.35
CA SER A 176 -27.78 -6.70 28.85
C SER A 176 -28.06 -5.43 29.66
N ASP A 177 -27.00 -4.86 30.23
CA ASP A 177 -27.01 -3.45 30.62
C ASP A 177 -27.27 -2.56 29.40
N THR A 178 -27.86 -1.38 29.61
CA THR A 178 -28.13 -0.41 28.55
C THR A 178 -26.83 0.21 28.04
N TYR A 179 -26.73 0.37 26.73
CA TYR A 179 -25.67 1.06 26.02
C TYR A 179 -26.24 2.23 25.23
N ASP A 180 -25.48 3.33 25.16
CA ASP A 180 -25.87 4.55 24.45
C ASP A 180 -25.36 4.47 23.02
N PHE A 181 -26.25 4.19 22.07
CA PHE A 181 -25.92 4.06 20.65
C PHE A 181 -26.04 5.43 19.97
N ASP A 182 -24.90 5.97 19.53
CA ASP A 182 -24.85 7.14 18.65
C ASP A 182 -25.50 6.81 17.28
N GLU A 183 -26.30 7.73 16.74
CA GLU A 183 -27.14 7.56 15.55
C GLU A 183 -26.32 7.41 14.25
N ASP A 184 -25.07 7.88 14.25
CA ASP A 184 -24.19 7.92 13.08
C ASP A 184 -22.91 7.09 13.27
N GLN A 185 -22.97 6.03 14.08
CA GLN A 185 -21.82 5.18 14.41
C GLN A 185 -22.09 3.71 14.14
N TRP A 186 -21.10 2.99 13.60
CA TRP A 186 -21.16 1.54 13.44
C TRP A 186 -20.87 0.81 14.76
N TYR A 187 -21.52 -0.32 14.98
CA TYR A 187 -21.33 -1.16 16.17
C TYR A 187 -21.24 -2.64 15.77
N HIS A 188 -20.24 -3.32 16.31
CA HIS A 188 -20.20 -4.77 16.35
C HIS A 188 -20.92 -5.25 17.62
N LEU A 189 -21.92 -6.10 17.44
CA LEU A 189 -22.74 -6.66 18.52
C LEU A 189 -22.55 -8.16 18.57
N ALA A 190 -22.38 -8.70 19.78
CA ALA A 190 -22.35 -10.15 19.96
C ALA A 190 -23.11 -10.61 21.21
N VAL A 191 -23.71 -11.79 21.09
CA VAL A 191 -24.19 -12.57 22.23
C VAL A 191 -23.58 -13.96 22.19
N THR A 192 -23.11 -14.42 23.35
CA THR A 192 -22.57 -15.76 23.54
C THR A 192 -23.40 -16.53 24.54
N TYR A 193 -23.63 -17.81 24.25
CA TYR A 193 -24.32 -18.77 25.12
C TYR A 193 -23.39 -19.95 25.39
N GLU A 194 -23.17 -20.26 26.67
CA GLU A 194 -22.45 -21.44 27.16
C GLU A 194 -23.40 -22.28 28.02
N GLY A 195 -23.87 -23.38 27.45
CA GLY A 195 -24.67 -24.39 28.13
C GLY A 195 -23.84 -25.37 28.94
N ASP A 196 -24.40 -25.82 30.06
CA ASP A 196 -23.78 -26.81 30.95
C ASP A 196 -24.24 -28.26 30.66
N GLY A 197 -25.20 -28.43 29.74
CA GLY A 197 -25.69 -29.74 29.29
C GLY A 197 -26.75 -30.39 30.19
N GLY A 198 -27.44 -29.63 31.05
CA GLY A 198 -28.66 -30.11 31.73
C GLY A 198 -29.10 -29.34 32.99
N GLY A 199 -28.54 -28.16 33.28
CA GLY A 199 -28.77 -27.38 34.51
C GLY A 199 -29.37 -25.98 34.29
N ASP A 200 -29.45 -25.19 35.36
CA ASP A 200 -29.84 -23.76 35.31
C ASP A 200 -28.58 -22.85 35.30
N ASP A 201 -27.38 -23.42 35.07
CA ASP A 201 -26.10 -22.72 35.13
C ASP A 201 -25.58 -22.32 33.73
N SER A 202 -26.41 -22.39 32.68
CA SER A 202 -26.04 -21.83 31.38
C SER A 202 -25.73 -20.33 31.50
N VAL A 203 -24.68 -19.88 30.83
CA VAL A 203 -24.21 -18.50 30.89
C VAL A 203 -24.42 -17.79 29.57
N VAL A 204 -25.03 -16.60 29.63
CA VAL A 204 -25.13 -15.68 28.50
C VAL A 204 -24.31 -14.43 28.76
N ARG A 205 -23.58 -13.99 27.74
CA ARG A 205 -22.74 -12.79 27.75
C ARG A 205 -23.03 -11.92 26.54
N PHE A 206 -23.05 -10.61 26.77
CA PHE A 206 -23.34 -9.60 25.77
C PHE A 206 -22.13 -8.70 25.56
N TYR A 207 -21.90 -8.31 24.31
CA TYR A 207 -20.75 -7.51 23.93
C TYR A 207 -21.16 -6.47 22.89
N VAL A 208 -20.62 -5.26 23.02
CA VAL A 208 -20.76 -4.17 22.07
C VAL A 208 -19.40 -3.56 21.80
N ASP A 209 -19.14 -3.23 20.55
CA ASP A 209 -17.94 -2.48 20.19
C ASP A 209 -18.26 -1.39 19.16
N PRO A 210 -18.16 -0.10 19.51
CA PRO A 210 -18.26 0.98 18.53
C PRO A 210 -17.09 0.96 17.54
N ALA A 211 -17.36 1.04 16.24
CA ALA A 211 -16.35 1.40 15.25
C ALA A 211 -15.82 2.81 15.57
N SER A 212 -14.52 3.02 15.44
CA SER A 212 -13.96 4.36 15.65
C SER A 212 -14.43 5.33 14.57
N GLU A 213 -14.41 6.65 14.86
CA GLU A 213 -14.83 7.76 13.97
C GLU A 213 -14.10 7.78 12.60
N TYR A 214 -13.12 6.90 12.38
CA TYR A 214 -12.32 6.75 11.17
C TYR A 214 -12.56 5.46 10.38
N GLY A 215 -13.63 4.70 10.70
CA GLY A 215 -13.93 3.44 9.98
C GLY A 215 -13.00 2.28 10.33
N GLU A 216 -12.05 2.47 11.25
CA GLU A 216 -11.23 1.38 11.78
C GLU A 216 -11.99 0.74 12.96
N PRO A 217 -12.23 -0.59 12.93
CA PRO A 217 -12.74 -1.30 14.09
C PRO A 217 -11.79 -1.09 15.28
N GLY A 218 -12.29 -0.56 16.40
CA GLY A 218 -11.46 -0.33 17.58
C GLY A 218 -10.94 -1.66 18.13
N LEU A 219 -9.65 -1.74 18.47
CA LEU A 219 -9.04 -2.90 19.13
C LEU A 219 -9.47 -3.01 20.59
N ARG A 220 -10.74 -3.35 20.81
CA ARG A 220 -11.21 -3.75 22.15
C ARG A 220 -11.77 -5.16 21.99
N ALA A 221 -11.43 -6.04 22.93
CA ALA A 221 -12.32 -7.17 23.19
C ALA A 221 -13.69 -6.53 23.42
N GLY A 222 -14.67 -6.84 22.57
CA GLY A 222 -15.96 -6.14 22.56
C GLY A 222 -16.40 -5.82 23.99
N THR A 223 -16.71 -4.56 24.26
CA THR A 223 -16.97 -4.09 25.61
C THR A 223 -18.12 -4.90 26.17
N ARG A 224 -17.81 -5.71 27.19
CA ARG A 224 -18.79 -6.58 27.82
C ARG A 224 -19.88 -5.72 28.46
N LEU A 225 -21.13 -5.96 28.05
CA LEU A 225 -22.29 -5.28 28.60
C LEU A 225 -22.83 -6.02 29.82
N GLY A 226 -22.30 -5.67 30.98
CA GLY A 226 -22.72 -6.21 32.26
C GLY A 226 -22.07 -7.55 32.64
N GLY A 227 -22.68 -8.22 33.61
CA GLY A 227 -22.20 -9.47 34.21
C GLY A 227 -22.54 -10.73 33.41
N ASP A 228 -22.31 -11.91 34.02
CA ASP A 228 -22.80 -13.18 33.47
C ASP A 228 -24.30 -13.27 33.75
N HIS A 229 -25.09 -13.62 32.75
CA HIS A 229 -26.53 -13.86 32.92
C HIS A 229 -26.78 -15.36 32.95
N SER A 230 -27.35 -15.86 34.05
CA SER A 230 -27.87 -17.22 34.09
C SER A 230 -29.09 -17.32 33.17
N TYR A 231 -29.05 -18.32 32.29
CA TYR A 231 -30.16 -18.68 31.43
C TYR A 231 -30.49 -20.15 31.63
N ARG A 232 -31.71 -20.55 31.32
CA ARG A 232 -32.09 -21.97 31.39
C ARG A 232 -31.70 -22.64 30.09
N ASP A 233 -31.28 -23.90 30.17
CA ASP A 233 -30.91 -24.68 29.00
C ASP A 233 -31.92 -24.61 27.85
N LEU A 234 -31.37 -24.48 26.65
CA LEU A 234 -32.10 -24.56 25.40
C LEU A 234 -32.48 -26.02 25.12
N ASN A 235 -33.64 -26.23 24.50
CA ASN A 235 -34.00 -27.54 23.96
C ASN A 235 -33.22 -27.79 22.67
N SER A 236 -32.83 -29.06 22.48
CA SER A 236 -32.14 -29.53 21.27
C SER A 236 -32.98 -29.31 19.99
N PHE A 237 -32.40 -28.67 18.98
CA PHE A 237 -32.88 -28.55 17.59
C PHE A 237 -32.53 -29.82 16.78
N THR A 238 -31.73 -30.72 17.35
CA THR A 238 -31.28 -31.93 16.69
C THR A 238 -32.47 -32.87 16.43
N GLY A 239 -32.74 -33.15 15.14
CA GLY A 239 -33.86 -34.00 14.71
C GLY A 239 -35.16 -33.25 14.39
N ALA A 240 -35.13 -31.91 14.37
CA ALA A 240 -36.26 -31.11 13.96
C ALA A 240 -36.63 -31.29 12.48
N THR A 241 -37.92 -31.14 12.17
CA THR A 241 -38.50 -31.29 10.82
C THR A 241 -38.58 -30.00 10.02
N THR A 242 -38.61 -28.85 10.70
CA THR A 242 -38.56 -27.51 10.11
C THR A 242 -37.43 -26.72 10.75
N ASN A 243 -36.47 -26.25 9.94
CA ASN A 243 -35.30 -25.49 10.39
C ASN A 243 -35.19 -24.19 9.59
N GLU A 244 -35.15 -23.06 10.28
CA GLU A 244 -35.19 -21.73 9.68
C GLU A 244 -34.10 -20.81 10.26
N ILE A 245 -33.51 -19.98 9.41
CA ILE A 245 -32.65 -18.85 9.78
C ILE A 245 -33.32 -17.57 9.28
N HIS A 246 -33.43 -16.56 10.15
CA HIS A 246 -33.90 -15.23 9.79
C HIS A 246 -32.90 -14.20 10.30
N VAL A 247 -32.58 -13.22 9.45
CA VAL A 247 -31.68 -12.10 9.72
C VAL A 247 -32.43 -10.82 9.37
N GLY A 248 -32.49 -9.87 10.30
CA GLY A 248 -33.31 -8.66 10.21
C GLY A 248 -34.66 -8.77 10.93
N SER A 249 -35.56 -7.80 10.69
CA SER A 249 -36.81 -7.65 11.44
C SER A 249 -37.79 -8.82 11.20
N TRP A 250 -37.85 -9.77 12.15
CA TRP A 250 -38.65 -11.00 12.02
C TRP A 250 -40.02 -10.96 12.71
N ASP A 251 -40.29 -9.96 13.56
CA ASP A 251 -41.50 -9.92 14.40
C ASP A 251 -42.66 -9.16 13.75
N GLY A 252 -42.51 -8.77 12.48
CA GLY A 252 -43.48 -7.96 11.74
C GLY A 252 -43.67 -6.56 12.35
N SER A 253 -42.76 -6.15 13.24
CA SER A 253 -42.74 -4.81 13.76
C SER A 253 -42.06 -3.89 12.73
N GLN A 254 -42.72 -2.78 12.42
CA GLN A 254 -42.31 -1.84 11.36
C GLN A 254 -41.09 -0.99 11.78
N TYR A 255 -40.29 -1.45 12.74
CA TYR A 255 -39.25 -0.64 13.36
C TYR A 255 -37.90 -0.91 12.70
N TYR A 256 -37.27 0.19 12.29
CA TYR A 256 -36.22 0.24 11.28
C TYR A 256 -34.86 -0.10 11.88
N LEU A 257 -34.21 -1.15 11.40
CA LEU A 257 -32.75 -1.18 11.40
C LEU A 257 -32.30 -0.32 10.22
N ARG A 258 -31.56 0.76 10.46
CA ARG A 258 -31.09 1.62 9.37
C ARG A 258 -30.27 0.78 8.39
N GLU A 259 -29.24 0.13 8.90
CA GLU A 259 -28.30 -0.70 8.15
C GLU A 259 -27.81 -1.88 9.01
N LEU A 260 -27.72 -3.06 8.39
CA LEU A 260 -27.15 -4.29 8.94
C LEU A 260 -26.15 -4.81 7.90
N ASP A 261 -24.96 -5.16 8.33
CA ASP A 261 -23.91 -5.67 7.43
C ASP A 261 -23.56 -7.13 7.70
N GLU A 262 -22.38 -7.46 8.21
CA GLU A 262 -22.00 -8.86 8.37
C GLU A 262 -22.75 -9.53 9.51
N VAL A 263 -23.12 -10.79 9.29
CA VAL A 263 -23.81 -11.63 10.27
C VAL A 263 -23.14 -12.99 10.35
N ARG A 264 -22.70 -13.35 11.56
CA ARG A 264 -22.05 -14.62 11.85
C ARG A 264 -22.80 -15.41 12.92
N ILE A 265 -22.92 -16.71 12.67
CA ILE A 265 -23.42 -17.72 13.61
C ILE A 265 -22.31 -18.73 13.82
N SER A 266 -21.91 -18.94 15.07
CA SER A 266 -20.78 -19.79 15.43
C SER A 266 -21.21 -20.91 16.37
N SER A 267 -20.74 -22.13 16.15
CA SER A 267 -20.92 -23.34 16.98
C SER A 267 -19.93 -23.43 18.15
N ALA A 268 -19.46 -22.28 18.62
CA ALA A 268 -18.66 -22.17 19.83
C ALA A 268 -18.99 -20.87 20.54
N ALA A 269 -18.98 -20.91 21.87
CA ALA A 269 -19.02 -19.72 22.69
C ALA A 269 -17.69 -18.97 22.65
N ARG A 270 -17.78 -17.66 22.45
CA ARG A 270 -16.62 -16.78 22.31
C ARG A 270 -16.62 -15.75 23.42
N ASP A 271 -15.47 -15.58 24.05
CA ASP A 271 -15.23 -14.56 25.07
C ASP A 271 -14.36 -13.40 24.54
N ARG A 272 -13.93 -13.51 23.28
CA ARG A 272 -13.13 -12.54 22.56
C ARG A 272 -13.62 -12.42 21.12
N PHE A 273 -14.23 -11.28 20.82
CA PHE A 273 -14.56 -10.85 19.47
C PHE A 273 -13.41 -9.99 19.01
N ALA A 274 -12.32 -10.63 18.65
CA ALA A 274 -11.15 -9.92 18.18
C ALA A 274 -11.46 -9.41 16.76
N LEU A 275 -11.79 -8.14 16.63
CA LEU A 275 -11.56 -7.44 15.37
C LEU A 275 -10.04 -7.36 15.20
N ALA A 276 -9.50 -8.32 14.45
CA ALA A 276 -8.08 -8.62 14.31
C ALA A 276 -7.36 -8.76 15.67
N THR A 277 -6.85 -9.96 16.00
CA THR A 277 -5.67 -9.96 16.87
C THR A 277 -4.50 -9.41 16.07
N GLU A 278 -4.39 -8.09 15.99
CA GLU A 278 -3.16 -7.42 15.58
C GLU A 278 -1.99 -7.97 16.42
N PRO A 279 -0.83 -8.25 15.82
CA PRO A 279 0.40 -8.37 16.59
C PRO A 279 0.58 -7.07 17.41
N PRO A 280 1.07 -7.16 18.65
CA PRO A 280 1.10 -5.99 19.54
C PRO A 280 2.09 -4.94 19.00
N GLY A 281 1.61 -3.74 18.65
CA GLY A 281 2.49 -2.59 18.47
C GLY A 281 1.81 -1.27 18.09
N GLU A 282 2.06 -0.22 18.88
CA GLU A 282 2.17 1.17 18.38
C GLU A 282 3.03 1.25 17.10
N PRO A 283 3.00 2.33 16.29
CA PRO A 283 3.84 2.54 15.09
C PRO A 283 5.18 1.81 15.19
N GLY A 284 5.20 0.62 14.59
CA GLY A 284 6.08 -0.46 15.00
C GLY A 284 6.96 -0.96 13.87
N ILE A 285 7.64 -2.07 14.12
CA ILE A 285 8.40 -2.80 13.11
C ILE A 285 7.57 -4.03 12.72
N TYR A 286 7.23 -4.10 11.45
CA TYR A 286 6.44 -5.14 10.81
C TYR A 286 7.41 -5.95 9.95
N ASP A 287 7.95 -7.03 10.51
CA ASP A 287 8.90 -7.88 9.81
C ASP A 287 8.17 -8.81 8.84
N VAL A 288 8.51 -8.79 7.56
CA VAL A 288 7.83 -9.62 6.55
C VAL A 288 7.86 -11.12 6.90
N THR A 289 8.86 -11.58 7.67
CA THR A 289 8.95 -12.98 8.09
C THR A 289 7.95 -13.34 9.20
N ASP A 290 7.50 -12.37 10.00
CA ASP A 290 6.39 -12.56 10.95
C ASP A 290 5.05 -12.73 10.21
N TYR A 291 4.98 -12.28 8.96
CA TYR A 291 3.84 -12.42 8.04
C TYR A 291 3.96 -13.60 7.07
N GLY A 292 4.95 -14.47 7.26
CA GLY A 292 5.11 -15.71 6.50
C GLY A 292 6.03 -15.63 5.28
N ALA A 293 6.74 -14.52 5.06
CA ALA A 293 7.78 -14.46 4.04
C ALA A 293 8.94 -15.38 4.40
N ALA A 294 9.44 -16.14 3.43
CA ALA A 294 10.48 -17.13 3.64
C ALA A 294 11.65 -16.86 2.67
N PRO A 295 12.72 -16.18 3.12
CA PRO A 295 13.81 -15.83 2.21
C PRO A 295 14.57 -17.06 1.71
N ASN A 296 15.01 -17.00 0.45
CA ASN A 296 15.84 -17.98 -0.25
C ASN A 296 15.17 -19.35 -0.48
N ASP A 297 13.85 -19.38 -0.66
CA ASP A 297 13.13 -20.62 -0.95
C ASP A 297 12.50 -20.68 -2.36
N ASP A 298 12.73 -19.64 -3.18
CA ASP A 298 12.20 -19.47 -4.53
C ASP A 298 10.65 -19.48 -4.60
N THR A 299 9.96 -19.28 -3.47
CA THR A 299 8.49 -19.19 -3.41
C THR A 299 8.01 -17.74 -3.35
N ASP A 300 6.73 -17.54 -3.70
CA ASP A 300 6.13 -16.21 -3.78
C ASP A 300 5.77 -15.67 -2.37
N ASP A 301 6.45 -14.60 -1.97
CA ASP A 301 6.30 -13.89 -0.70
C ASP A 301 5.25 -12.76 -0.77
N SER A 302 4.56 -12.57 -1.90
CA SER A 302 3.67 -11.42 -2.14
C SER A 302 2.63 -11.21 -1.03
N ALA A 303 2.00 -12.29 -0.54
CA ALA A 303 0.98 -12.20 0.50
C ALA A 303 1.55 -11.68 1.82
N ALA A 304 2.77 -12.09 2.18
CA ALA A 304 3.45 -11.63 3.39
C ALA A 304 3.87 -10.16 3.29
N PHE A 305 4.34 -9.74 2.12
CA PHE A 305 4.68 -8.34 1.86
C PHE A 305 3.45 -7.43 1.92
N GLN A 306 2.32 -7.87 1.35
CA GLN A 306 1.05 -7.16 1.44
C GLN A 306 0.57 -7.06 2.90
N ALA A 307 0.58 -8.17 3.64
CA ALA A 307 0.13 -8.18 5.04
C ALA A 307 1.01 -7.32 5.96
N ALA A 308 2.34 -7.34 5.76
CA ALA A 308 3.25 -6.46 6.51
C ALA A 308 3.03 -4.97 6.18
N LEU A 309 2.75 -4.66 4.91
CA LEU A 309 2.39 -3.30 4.48
C LEU A 309 1.07 -2.86 5.11
N ASP A 310 0.04 -3.72 5.10
CA ASP A 310 -1.26 -3.44 5.70
C ASP A 310 -1.13 -3.21 7.21
N GLY A 311 -0.40 -4.08 7.93
CA GLY A 311 -0.13 -3.90 9.36
C GLY A 311 0.60 -2.60 9.66
N ALA A 312 1.63 -2.25 8.86
CA ALA A 312 2.36 -0.99 9.01
C ALA A 312 1.49 0.24 8.76
N LEU A 313 0.41 0.11 7.99
CA LEU A 313 -0.42 1.22 7.55
C LEU A 313 -1.75 1.33 8.29
N ALA A 314 -2.17 0.29 9.03
CA ALA A 314 -3.37 0.27 9.88
C ALA A 314 -3.42 1.45 10.88
N TYR A 315 -2.26 1.86 11.42
CA TYR A 315 -2.17 3.00 12.36
C TYR A 315 -1.63 4.28 11.73
N GLY A 316 -1.73 4.40 10.40
CA GLY A 316 -1.24 5.56 9.65
C GLY A 316 0.30 5.64 9.53
N GLY A 317 1.03 4.59 9.91
CA GLY A 317 2.48 4.53 9.72
C GLY A 317 3.19 3.47 10.56
N GLY A 318 4.38 3.07 10.08
CA GLY A 318 5.17 1.98 10.61
C GLY A 318 6.40 1.70 9.76
N ILE A 319 7.19 0.71 10.17
CA ILE A 319 8.37 0.23 9.45
C ILE A 319 8.07 -1.18 8.94
N VAL A 320 7.95 -1.36 7.62
CA VAL A 320 8.05 -2.69 7.00
C VAL A 320 9.53 -3.05 6.95
N HIS A 321 9.93 -4.02 7.77
CA HIS A 321 11.30 -4.52 7.82
C HIS A 321 11.43 -5.78 6.97
N ILE A 322 12.46 -5.80 6.12
CA ILE A 322 12.72 -6.87 5.17
C ILE A 322 14.12 -7.41 5.51
N PRO A 323 14.24 -8.51 6.26
CA PRO A 323 15.53 -9.06 6.66
C PRO A 323 16.46 -9.41 5.49
N ALA A 324 17.67 -9.86 5.81
CA ALA A 324 18.60 -10.37 4.82
C ALA A 324 18.03 -11.64 4.14
N GLY A 325 18.17 -11.71 2.82
CA GLY A 325 17.73 -12.84 2.02
C GLY A 325 17.12 -12.42 0.68
N ASP A 326 16.87 -13.43 -0.14
CA ASP A 326 16.25 -13.31 -1.46
C ASP A 326 14.75 -13.62 -1.37
N TYR A 327 13.91 -12.65 -1.68
CA TYR A 327 12.43 -12.75 -1.62
C TYR A 327 11.85 -12.63 -3.02
N HIS A 328 10.82 -13.40 -3.36
CA HIS A 328 10.18 -13.31 -4.68
C HIS A 328 8.77 -12.72 -4.55
N VAL A 329 8.46 -11.71 -5.35
CA VAL A 329 7.17 -11.01 -5.31
C VAL A 329 6.54 -11.03 -6.69
N GLY A 330 5.52 -11.88 -6.85
CA GLY A 330 4.69 -11.96 -8.07
C GLY A 330 3.58 -10.91 -8.15
N THR A 331 3.16 -10.34 -7.02
CA THR A 331 2.08 -9.36 -6.91
C THR A 331 2.55 -8.14 -6.11
N CYS A 332 2.37 -6.95 -6.68
CA CYS A 332 2.74 -5.69 -6.05
C CYS A 332 1.99 -5.49 -4.73
N ALA A 333 2.72 -5.26 -3.65
CA ALA A 333 2.16 -4.86 -2.37
C ALA A 333 1.67 -3.41 -2.47
N SER A 334 0.37 -3.21 -2.32
CA SER A 334 -0.25 -1.92 -2.60
C SER A 334 -1.23 -1.45 -1.53
N ARG A 335 -1.25 -0.14 -1.28
CA ARG A 335 -2.22 0.50 -0.38
C ARG A 335 -2.58 1.90 -0.86
N ARG A 336 -3.86 2.25 -0.74
CA ARG A 336 -4.36 3.62 -0.87
C ARG A 336 -4.83 4.12 0.49
N MET A 337 -4.54 5.38 0.80
CA MET A 337 -4.90 5.99 2.08
C MET A 337 -4.86 7.52 2.03
N ASP A 338 -5.41 8.18 3.04
CA ASP A 338 -5.35 9.63 3.15
C ASP A 338 -3.90 10.14 3.28
N SER A 339 -3.14 9.66 4.25
CA SER A 339 -1.72 9.96 4.43
C SER A 339 -1.04 8.91 5.31
N CYS A 340 0.28 8.74 5.18
CA CYS A 340 1.03 7.79 6.00
C CYS A 340 2.42 8.25 6.45
N ARG A 341 2.98 7.55 7.43
CA ARG A 341 4.40 7.60 7.79
C ARG A 341 5.01 6.22 7.63
N LEU A 342 5.40 5.87 6.40
CA LEU A 342 5.88 4.54 6.06
C LEU A 342 7.40 4.52 5.95
N THR A 343 8.03 3.48 6.49
CA THR A 343 9.42 3.15 6.17
C THR A 343 9.49 1.73 5.61
N LEU A 344 10.02 1.56 4.40
CA LEU A 344 10.43 0.28 3.85
C LEU A 344 11.95 0.13 4.10
N ARG A 345 12.35 -0.86 4.90
CA ARG A 345 13.75 -1.00 5.36
C ARG A 345 14.28 -2.40 5.17
N GLY A 346 15.30 -2.53 4.31
CA GLY A 346 16.13 -3.72 4.21
C GLY A 346 17.34 -3.69 5.16
N GLN A 347 18.31 -4.58 4.93
CA GLN A 347 19.56 -4.69 5.71
C GLN A 347 20.83 -4.33 4.92
N GLY A 348 20.67 -3.85 3.69
CA GLY A 348 21.73 -3.33 2.84
C GLY A 348 21.54 -3.73 1.37
N ILE A 349 22.12 -2.94 0.47
CA ILE A 349 22.26 -3.31 -0.96
C ILE A 349 22.99 -4.66 -1.06
N GLY A 350 22.40 -5.61 -1.79
CA GLY A 350 22.92 -6.97 -1.94
C GLY A 350 22.83 -7.86 -0.70
N VAL A 351 22.16 -7.40 0.37
CA VAL A 351 21.89 -8.17 1.59
C VAL A 351 20.40 -8.53 1.67
N THR A 352 19.53 -7.55 1.42
CA THR A 352 18.11 -7.77 1.19
C THR A 352 17.85 -7.64 -0.31
N THR A 353 17.37 -8.71 -0.95
CA THR A 353 17.07 -8.73 -2.39
C THR A 353 15.61 -9.08 -2.61
N ILE A 354 14.89 -8.30 -3.40
CA ILE A 354 13.51 -8.58 -3.79
C ILE A 354 13.46 -8.81 -5.30
N TYR A 355 13.04 -9.97 -5.75
CA TYR A 355 12.85 -10.34 -7.15
C TYR A 355 11.40 -10.09 -7.55
N ALA A 356 11.16 -9.13 -8.44
CA ALA A 356 9.86 -8.88 -9.05
C ALA A 356 9.62 -9.88 -10.18
N THR A 357 8.88 -10.95 -9.89
CA THR A 357 8.56 -12.03 -10.83
C THR A 357 7.27 -11.76 -11.62
N GLY A 358 6.45 -10.82 -11.12
CA GLY A 358 5.23 -10.33 -11.76
C GLY A 358 5.44 -9.13 -12.67
N THR A 359 4.35 -8.65 -13.27
CA THR A 359 4.33 -7.45 -14.14
C THR A 359 3.82 -6.19 -13.41
N GLY A 360 3.54 -6.29 -12.11
CA GLY A 360 2.87 -5.24 -11.35
C GLY A 360 3.80 -4.29 -10.60
N GLY A 361 5.11 -4.57 -10.56
CA GLY A 361 6.04 -3.89 -9.66
C GLY A 361 6.17 -4.56 -8.30
N VAL A 362 6.74 -3.84 -7.32
CA VAL A 362 6.99 -4.36 -5.96
C VAL A 362 6.16 -3.65 -4.91
N PHE A 363 6.23 -2.32 -4.84
CA PHE A 363 5.47 -1.54 -3.86
C PHE A 363 4.74 -0.38 -4.51
N ARG A 364 3.49 -0.17 -4.08
CA ARG A 364 2.68 0.98 -4.47
C ARG A 364 1.95 1.62 -3.29
N VAL A 365 2.17 2.92 -3.07
CA VAL A 365 1.41 3.70 -2.08
C VAL A 365 0.78 4.91 -2.74
N VAL A 366 -0.54 5.02 -2.60
CA VAL A 366 -1.34 6.14 -3.11
C VAL A 366 -1.84 6.96 -1.92
N SER A 367 -1.42 8.21 -1.84
CA SER A 367 -1.80 9.15 -0.77
C SER A 367 -2.78 10.21 -1.30
N ASP A 368 -4.02 10.16 -0.83
CA ASP A 368 -5.09 11.08 -1.26
C ASP A 368 -4.90 12.50 -0.72
N ARG A 369 -4.16 12.65 0.38
CA ARG A 369 -3.76 13.93 0.95
C ARG A 369 -2.25 14.09 0.98
N ARG A 370 -1.85 15.35 1.10
CA ARG A 370 -0.47 15.82 0.91
C ARG A 370 0.36 15.76 2.21
N GLY A 371 0.12 14.72 3.02
CA GLY A 371 0.67 14.57 4.37
C GLY A 371 1.65 13.42 4.54
N SER A 372 1.83 12.59 3.51
CA SER A 372 2.64 11.36 3.63
C SER A 372 4.13 11.65 3.76
N GLN A 373 4.80 10.79 4.52
CA GLN A 373 6.24 10.73 4.69
C GLN A 373 6.68 9.30 4.50
N ILE A 374 7.31 9.01 3.37
CA ILE A 374 7.73 7.68 2.98
C ILE A 374 9.25 7.65 2.99
N THR A 375 9.83 6.61 3.59
CA THR A 375 11.26 6.32 3.55
C THR A 375 11.48 4.95 2.93
N VAL A 376 12.42 4.81 1.99
CA VAL A 376 12.85 3.52 1.44
C VAL A 376 14.35 3.42 1.55
N ARG A 377 14.88 2.33 2.13
CA ARG A 377 16.34 2.21 2.27
C ARG A 377 16.87 0.80 2.41
N ASP A 378 18.16 0.69 2.11
CA ASP A 378 19.02 -0.45 2.43
C ASP A 378 18.57 -1.76 1.75
N MET A 379 18.33 -1.75 0.44
CA MET A 379 17.88 -2.95 -0.28
C MET A 379 18.24 -2.97 -1.76
N THR A 380 18.22 -4.16 -2.34
CA THR A 380 18.25 -4.39 -3.80
C THR A 380 16.88 -4.88 -4.27
N VAL A 381 16.42 -4.36 -5.41
CA VAL A 381 15.21 -4.81 -6.09
C VAL A 381 15.57 -5.21 -7.52
N LEU A 382 15.26 -6.45 -7.89
CA LEU A 382 15.60 -7.03 -9.18
C LEU A 382 14.34 -7.25 -10.01
N ALA A 383 14.33 -6.80 -11.26
CA ALA A 383 13.35 -7.25 -12.24
C ALA A 383 13.76 -8.66 -12.69
N ASP A 384 12.92 -9.67 -12.47
CA ASP A 384 13.18 -11.06 -12.88
C ASP A 384 12.49 -11.44 -14.19
N ARG A 385 12.24 -10.40 -15.01
CA ARG A 385 11.66 -10.48 -16.34
C ARG A 385 11.74 -9.14 -17.08
N PRO A 386 11.54 -9.14 -18.41
CA PRO A 386 11.23 -7.93 -19.15
C PRO A 386 9.86 -7.35 -18.74
N GLY A 387 9.80 -6.04 -18.50
CA GLY A 387 8.55 -5.33 -18.21
C GLY A 387 7.93 -5.72 -16.85
N ALA A 388 8.74 -5.71 -15.80
CA ALA A 388 8.30 -6.05 -14.44
C ALA A 388 7.42 -4.97 -13.76
N GLY A 389 6.86 -4.02 -14.53
CA GLY A 389 6.06 -2.91 -14.01
C GLY A 389 6.91 -1.80 -13.38
N THR A 390 6.44 -1.23 -12.28
CA THR A 390 7.13 -0.13 -11.57
C THR A 390 7.72 -0.62 -10.25
N ALA A 391 9.03 -0.54 -10.05
CA ALA A 391 9.62 -1.11 -8.82
C ALA A 391 9.07 -0.43 -7.55
N PHE A 392 9.07 0.91 -7.51
CA PHE A 392 8.43 1.70 -6.46
C PHE A 392 7.50 2.76 -7.06
N ASP A 393 6.22 2.70 -6.70
CA ASP A 393 5.20 3.65 -7.15
C ASP A 393 4.61 4.43 -5.97
N PHE A 394 5.06 5.67 -5.80
CA PHE A 394 4.60 6.59 -4.77
C PHE A 394 3.85 7.75 -5.40
N TRP A 395 2.54 7.74 -5.21
CA TRP A 395 1.66 8.79 -5.68
C TRP A 395 1.14 9.61 -4.51
N SER A 396 1.19 10.93 -4.65
CA SER A 396 0.47 11.86 -3.79
C SER A 396 -0.34 12.82 -4.65
N ALA A 397 -1.46 13.29 -4.13
CA ALA A 397 -2.16 14.42 -4.73
C ALA A 397 -1.14 15.57 -4.97
N PRO A 398 -1.02 16.12 -6.20
CA PRO A 398 -0.03 17.16 -6.51
C PRO A 398 -0.14 18.35 -5.55
N GLY A 399 1.00 18.91 -5.11
CA GLY A 399 1.09 19.96 -4.07
C GLY A 399 1.32 19.40 -2.65
N GLY A 400 1.74 20.21 -1.67
CA GLY A 400 2.04 19.66 -0.33
C GLY A 400 2.52 20.56 0.80
N ASN A 401 2.87 19.92 1.92
CA ASN A 401 3.29 20.58 3.16
C ASN A 401 4.72 21.15 3.04
N VAL A 402 4.85 22.48 3.14
CA VAL A 402 6.11 23.22 2.96
C VAL A 402 7.22 22.83 3.95
N HIS A 403 6.89 22.17 5.06
CA HIS A 403 7.81 21.95 6.18
C HIS A 403 8.47 20.56 6.24
N ALA A 404 8.10 19.60 5.39
CA ALA A 404 8.65 18.24 5.45
C ALA A 404 8.95 17.65 4.06
N ARG A 405 9.81 16.61 4.02
CA ARG A 405 10.01 15.77 2.83
C ARG A 405 8.98 14.66 2.84
N ALA A 406 8.32 14.46 1.70
CA ALA A 406 7.31 13.42 1.52
C ALA A 406 7.93 12.07 1.15
N LEU A 407 9.11 12.08 0.52
CA LEU A 407 9.85 10.87 0.16
C LEU A 407 11.34 11.04 0.46
N ILE A 408 11.93 10.05 1.11
CA ILE A 408 13.37 9.89 1.27
C ILE A 408 13.73 8.49 0.77
N MET A 409 14.69 8.37 -0.14
CA MET A 409 15.24 7.08 -0.54
C MET A 409 16.76 7.11 -0.45
N GLU A 410 17.31 6.12 0.24
CA GLU A 410 18.74 6.07 0.56
C GLU A 410 19.28 4.65 0.37
N ALA A 411 20.40 4.49 -0.34
CA ALA A 411 21.04 3.18 -0.54
C ALA A 411 20.06 2.12 -1.07
N VAL A 412 19.42 2.41 -2.20
CA VAL A 412 18.51 1.51 -2.91
C VAL A 412 19.08 1.22 -4.30
N ASP A 413 19.13 -0.06 -4.66
CA ASP A 413 19.66 -0.52 -5.94
C ASP A 413 18.57 -1.27 -6.72
N ILE A 414 18.12 -0.71 -7.84
CA ILE A 414 17.05 -1.27 -8.68
C ILE A 414 17.66 -1.66 -10.02
N ARG A 415 17.65 -2.95 -10.35
CA ARG A 415 18.32 -3.43 -11.57
C ARG A 415 17.71 -4.74 -12.11
N SER A 416 18.28 -5.25 -13.20
CA SER A 416 17.88 -6.51 -13.82
C SER A 416 18.43 -7.74 -13.08
N ALA A 417 17.65 -8.82 -12.99
CA ALA A 417 18.13 -10.14 -12.59
C ALA A 417 18.94 -10.79 -13.73
N ASP A 418 18.36 -10.91 -14.93
CA ASP A 418 19.13 -11.11 -16.17
C ASP A 418 19.58 -9.74 -16.74
N PRO A 419 20.86 -9.37 -16.62
CA PRO A 419 21.38 -8.10 -17.11
C PRO A 419 21.16 -7.84 -18.61
N SER A 420 20.94 -8.87 -19.42
CA SER A 420 20.86 -8.74 -20.88
C SER A 420 19.47 -8.35 -21.39
N GLU A 421 18.40 -8.64 -20.64
CA GLU A 421 17.03 -8.49 -21.12
C GLU A 421 15.99 -8.06 -20.07
N ASP A 422 16.22 -8.25 -18.77
CA ASP A 422 15.22 -7.91 -17.76
C ASP A 422 15.20 -6.42 -17.43
N TYR A 423 14.03 -5.90 -17.09
CA TYR A 423 13.87 -4.50 -16.68
C TYR A 423 12.51 -4.23 -16.05
N PHE A 424 12.46 -3.19 -15.21
CA PHE A 424 11.21 -2.51 -14.87
C PHE A 424 10.82 -1.54 -15.99
N ASP A 425 9.52 -1.40 -16.27
CA ASP A 425 9.02 -0.34 -17.15
C ASP A 425 9.37 1.04 -16.58
N ILE A 426 9.25 1.18 -15.26
CA ILE A 426 9.68 2.35 -14.50
C ILE A 426 10.46 1.92 -13.25
N GLY A 427 11.66 2.46 -13.02
CA GLY A 427 12.38 2.18 -11.78
C GLY A 427 11.67 2.77 -10.56
N ILE A 428 11.57 4.10 -10.52
CA ILE A 428 10.91 4.82 -9.42
C ILE A 428 9.90 5.80 -10.00
N ASN A 429 8.65 5.66 -9.61
CA ASN A 429 7.61 6.65 -9.87
C ASN A 429 7.29 7.44 -8.60
N ALA A 430 7.83 8.66 -8.48
CA ALA A 430 7.51 9.57 -7.40
C ALA A 430 6.68 10.73 -7.98
N PHE A 431 5.35 10.54 -8.00
CA PHE A 431 4.43 11.49 -8.62
C PHE A 431 3.79 12.39 -7.58
N GLY A 432 3.87 13.71 -7.78
CA GLY A 432 3.22 14.69 -6.91
C GLY A 432 3.78 14.76 -5.50
N VAL A 433 4.90 14.08 -5.21
CA VAL A 433 5.50 14.06 -3.87
C VAL A 433 6.27 15.36 -3.59
N TRP A 434 6.18 15.84 -2.36
CA TRP A 434 6.78 17.11 -1.96
C TRP A 434 8.20 16.93 -1.42
N ARG A 435 9.16 17.64 -2.01
CA ARG A 435 10.60 17.68 -1.68
C ARG A 435 11.24 16.29 -1.57
N PRO A 436 11.02 15.40 -2.54
CA PRO A 436 11.66 14.09 -2.49
C PRO A 436 13.18 14.23 -2.44
N LEU A 437 13.82 13.37 -1.67
CA LEU A 437 15.28 13.23 -1.64
C LEU A 437 15.64 11.81 -1.99
N LEU A 438 16.37 11.63 -3.09
CA LEU A 438 17.06 10.38 -3.40
C LEU A 438 18.56 10.61 -3.22
N GLN A 439 19.20 9.73 -2.45
CA GLN A 439 20.65 9.80 -2.21
C GLN A 439 21.27 8.41 -2.33
N GLY A 440 22.28 8.25 -3.20
CA GLY A 440 22.92 6.96 -3.41
C GLY A 440 21.94 5.89 -3.92
N VAL A 441 21.03 6.30 -4.80
CA VAL A 441 20.01 5.42 -5.41
C VAL A 441 20.41 5.11 -6.84
N ASN A 442 20.42 3.82 -7.18
CA ASN A 442 20.77 3.33 -8.51
C ASN A 442 19.56 2.69 -9.18
N VAL A 443 19.34 3.01 -10.45
CA VAL A 443 18.28 2.43 -11.27
C VAL A 443 18.87 2.01 -12.61
N ALA A 444 18.70 0.75 -13.00
CA ALA A 444 19.18 0.24 -14.27
C ALA A 444 18.11 -0.62 -14.98
N GLY A 445 17.89 -0.34 -16.27
CA GLY A 445 17.38 -1.34 -17.21
C GLY A 445 18.48 -2.35 -17.58
N PRO A 446 18.43 -3.01 -18.74
CA PRO A 446 19.43 -4.01 -19.11
C PRO A 446 20.86 -3.41 -19.13
N TYR A 447 21.77 -3.94 -18.31
CA TYR A 447 23.10 -3.39 -18.11
C TYR A 447 24.17 -4.49 -18.03
N GLY A 448 25.35 -4.26 -18.60
CA GLY A 448 26.49 -5.19 -18.46
C GLY A 448 26.75 -6.10 -19.67
N PRO A 449 27.54 -7.17 -19.50
CA PRO A 449 27.97 -8.03 -20.61
C PRO A 449 26.78 -8.76 -21.23
N GLY A 450 26.66 -8.70 -22.56
CA GLY A 450 25.58 -9.40 -23.30
C GLY A 450 24.38 -8.52 -23.64
N VAL A 451 24.27 -7.31 -23.08
CA VAL A 451 23.27 -6.32 -23.50
C VAL A 451 23.48 -5.96 -24.96
N SER A 452 22.38 -5.81 -25.69
CA SER A 452 22.37 -5.31 -27.07
C SER A 452 23.16 -4.02 -27.20
N THR A 453 24.17 -4.02 -28.07
CA THR A 453 24.91 -2.80 -28.43
C THR A 453 24.24 -2.02 -29.57
N ASN A 454 23.07 -2.48 -30.04
CA ASN A 454 22.29 -1.77 -31.04
C ASN A 454 21.71 -0.49 -30.44
N LEU A 455 21.75 0.60 -31.21
CA LEU A 455 21.26 1.91 -30.80
C LEU A 455 19.95 2.32 -31.51
N THR A 456 19.29 1.42 -32.24
CA THR A 456 17.93 1.70 -32.76
C THR A 456 16.91 1.93 -31.66
N ASP A 457 15.80 2.59 -31.98
CA ASP A 457 14.71 2.89 -31.02
C ASP A 457 14.10 1.65 -30.36
N SER A 458 14.14 0.50 -31.04
CA SER A 458 13.66 -0.79 -30.52
C SER A 458 14.72 -1.57 -29.72
N SER A 459 15.84 -0.95 -29.35
CA SER A 459 16.89 -1.66 -28.60
C SER A 459 16.41 -1.98 -27.18
N PRO A 460 16.68 -3.19 -26.66
CA PRO A 460 16.44 -3.53 -25.25
C PRO A 460 17.09 -2.55 -24.26
N LEU A 461 18.20 -1.91 -24.68
CA LEU A 461 18.87 -0.85 -23.92
C LEU A 461 17.96 0.34 -23.58
N PHE A 462 16.86 0.54 -24.31
CA PHE A 462 15.91 1.63 -24.09
C PHE A 462 14.52 1.13 -23.75
N ALA A 463 14.38 -0.15 -23.35
CA ALA A 463 13.09 -0.77 -23.11
C ALA A 463 12.42 -0.30 -21.80
N MET A 464 13.22 -0.01 -20.75
CA MET A 464 12.75 0.74 -19.59
C MET A 464 12.29 2.13 -20.05
N GLN A 465 11.05 2.50 -19.77
CA GLN A 465 10.47 3.76 -20.26
C GLN A 465 11.04 4.96 -19.51
N LYS A 466 11.10 4.87 -18.18
CA LYS A 466 11.66 5.91 -17.32
C LYS A 466 12.47 5.30 -16.18
N GLY A 467 13.67 5.82 -15.90
CA GLY A 467 14.43 5.41 -14.73
C GLY A 467 13.81 5.95 -13.44
N ILE A 468 13.87 7.26 -13.26
CA ILE A 468 13.34 7.97 -12.08
C ILE A 468 12.38 9.06 -12.53
N VAL A 469 11.21 9.11 -11.91
CA VAL A 469 10.14 10.07 -12.22
C VAL A 469 9.89 10.95 -11.00
N TYR A 470 9.97 12.26 -11.20
CA TYR A 470 9.60 13.34 -10.28
C TYR A 470 8.53 14.25 -10.87
N ASP A 471 7.64 13.69 -11.66
CA ASP A 471 6.60 14.45 -12.33
C ASP A 471 5.70 15.11 -11.25
N ASN A 472 5.42 16.39 -11.44
CA ASN A 472 4.64 17.24 -10.54
C ASN A 472 5.16 17.35 -9.09
N CYS A 473 6.46 17.12 -8.87
CA CYS A 473 7.08 17.25 -7.56
C CYS A 473 7.55 18.67 -7.27
N TYR A 474 7.36 19.12 -6.02
CA TYR A 474 7.96 20.37 -5.55
C TYR A 474 9.35 20.09 -4.98
N GLY A 475 10.39 20.73 -5.50
CA GLY A 475 11.74 20.75 -4.95
C GLY A 475 12.41 19.38 -4.88
N PRO A 476 12.34 18.55 -5.95
CA PRO A 476 13.04 17.27 -5.94
C PRO A 476 14.55 17.47 -5.81
N ALA A 477 15.19 16.59 -5.04
CA ALA A 477 16.62 16.57 -4.82
C ALA A 477 17.19 15.17 -5.10
N MET A 478 18.29 15.11 -5.85
CA MET A 478 19.06 13.91 -6.11
C MET A 478 20.53 14.16 -5.82
N GLN A 479 21.17 13.22 -5.13
CA GLN A 479 22.58 13.29 -4.77
C GLN A 479 23.24 11.94 -4.97
N ASP A 480 24.32 11.91 -5.76
CA ASP A 480 25.11 10.70 -5.99
C ASP A 480 24.25 9.51 -6.47
N CYS A 481 23.26 9.77 -7.33
CA CYS A 481 22.37 8.75 -7.88
C CYS A 481 22.78 8.38 -9.31
N GLU A 482 22.52 7.14 -9.70
CA GLU A 482 22.84 6.64 -11.04
C GLU A 482 21.61 6.07 -11.75
N VAL A 483 21.44 6.41 -13.03
CA VAL A 483 20.43 5.82 -13.91
C VAL A 483 21.07 5.27 -15.17
N TYR A 484 20.81 4.00 -15.48
CA TYR A 484 21.33 3.33 -16.67
C TYR A 484 20.22 2.74 -17.55
N SER A 485 20.43 2.79 -18.87
CA SER A 485 19.68 1.97 -19.83
C SER A 485 18.15 2.18 -19.79
N ALA A 486 17.71 3.41 -20.02
CA ALA A 486 16.30 3.77 -20.14
C ALA A 486 16.03 4.59 -21.40
N HIS A 487 14.78 4.65 -21.85
CA HIS A 487 14.36 5.65 -22.82
C HIS A 487 14.61 7.05 -22.24
N THR A 488 14.00 7.37 -21.10
CA THR A 488 14.27 8.61 -20.35
C THR A 488 14.89 8.27 -19.01
N GLY A 489 16.08 8.78 -18.71
CA GLY A 489 16.75 8.51 -17.44
C GLY A 489 15.98 9.11 -16.27
N ILE A 490 15.83 10.43 -16.26
CA ILE A 490 15.13 11.19 -15.23
C ILE A 490 14.06 12.06 -15.87
N SER A 491 12.84 12.01 -15.34
CA SER A 491 11.70 12.82 -15.76
C SER A 491 11.26 13.75 -14.64
N CYS A 492 11.08 15.03 -14.96
CA CYS A 492 10.45 16.02 -14.12
C CYS A 492 9.47 16.82 -14.99
N ASP A 493 8.37 16.15 -15.36
CA ASP A 493 7.29 16.73 -16.17
C ASP A 493 6.23 17.36 -15.26
N ASN A 494 6.10 18.67 -15.36
CA ASN A 494 5.21 19.50 -14.57
C ASN A 494 4.05 20.06 -15.40
N SER A 495 3.56 19.27 -16.35
CA SER A 495 2.47 19.64 -17.23
C SER A 495 1.08 19.59 -16.58
N ASP A 496 0.90 18.98 -15.40
CA ASP A 496 -0.39 18.99 -14.70
C ASP A 496 -0.73 20.41 -14.21
N PRO A 497 -1.85 21.03 -14.64
CA PRO A 497 -2.26 22.34 -14.15
C PRO A 497 -2.53 22.41 -12.65
N ALA A 498 -2.84 21.27 -12.01
CA ALA A 498 -3.03 21.18 -10.56
C ALA A 498 -1.70 21.02 -9.80
N GLY A 499 -0.61 20.74 -10.51
CA GLY A 499 0.72 20.77 -9.97
C GLY A 499 1.14 22.18 -9.59
N ALA A 500 1.78 22.34 -8.44
CA ALA A 500 2.54 23.54 -8.08
C ALA A 500 4.05 23.24 -7.97
N PRO A 501 4.66 22.54 -8.94
CA PRO A 501 6.06 22.13 -8.82
C PRO A 501 6.99 23.32 -8.92
N GLU A 502 8.02 23.28 -8.10
CA GLU A 502 8.92 24.39 -7.85
C GLU A 502 10.27 23.75 -7.49
N GLY A 503 11.30 23.84 -8.33
CA GLY A 503 12.67 23.56 -7.86
C GLY A 503 13.30 22.39 -8.55
N GLY A 504 14.47 22.00 -8.06
CA GLY A 504 15.24 20.89 -8.60
C GLY A 504 16.69 21.04 -8.20
N THR A 505 17.26 19.98 -7.62
CA THR A 505 18.69 19.91 -7.34
C THR A 505 19.20 18.53 -7.70
N TYR A 506 20.17 18.47 -8.60
CA TYR A 506 20.81 17.25 -9.06
C TYR A 506 22.31 17.44 -8.88
N ILE A 507 22.92 16.67 -7.97
CA ILE A 507 24.32 16.83 -7.60
C ILE A 507 25.03 15.48 -7.73
N GLY A 508 26.11 15.43 -8.51
CA GLY A 508 26.94 14.23 -8.62
C GLY A 508 26.20 13.02 -9.24
N CYS A 509 25.10 13.25 -9.96
CA CYS A 509 24.32 12.17 -10.56
C CYS A 509 24.92 11.72 -11.89
N SER A 510 24.78 10.43 -12.21
CA SER A 510 25.15 9.89 -13.53
C SER A 510 23.91 9.34 -14.24
N VAL A 511 23.70 9.74 -15.50
CA VAL A 511 22.66 9.18 -16.35
C VAL A 511 23.31 8.69 -17.63
N GLU A 512 23.42 7.37 -17.78
CA GLU A 512 24.18 6.77 -18.88
C GLU A 512 23.38 5.75 -19.68
N SER A 513 23.73 5.62 -20.94
CA SER A 513 23.09 4.69 -21.87
C SER A 513 21.58 4.90 -22.03
N CYS A 514 21.12 6.14 -21.84
CA CYS A 514 19.72 6.52 -22.04
C CYS A 514 19.51 7.22 -23.40
N ARG A 515 18.27 7.26 -23.92
CA ARG A 515 17.99 8.14 -25.06
C ARG A 515 17.98 9.61 -24.63
N ILE A 516 17.20 9.92 -23.61
CA ILE A 516 17.11 11.24 -22.99
C ILE A 516 17.66 11.12 -21.57
N GLY A 517 18.62 11.95 -21.19
CA GLY A 517 19.21 11.91 -19.85
C GLY A 517 18.26 12.46 -18.80
N LEU A 518 18.03 13.77 -18.82
CA LEU A 518 17.10 14.47 -17.94
C LEU A 518 16.10 15.28 -18.77
N HIS A 519 14.82 15.00 -18.57
CA HIS A 519 13.73 15.78 -19.14
C HIS A 519 13.09 16.65 -18.06
N ILE A 520 13.07 17.96 -18.29
CA ILE A 520 12.40 18.95 -17.44
C ILE A 520 11.43 19.74 -18.31
N TYR A 521 10.17 19.75 -17.91
CA TYR A 521 9.14 20.58 -18.50
C TYR A 521 8.41 21.33 -17.39
N ASP A 522 8.29 22.65 -17.48
CA ASP A 522 7.57 23.48 -16.51
C ASP A 522 6.47 24.35 -17.14
N LYS A 523 5.50 24.80 -16.34
CA LYS A 523 4.46 25.77 -16.78
C LYS A 523 4.63 27.17 -16.20
N GLY A 524 5.87 27.59 -15.98
CA GLY A 524 6.21 28.98 -15.61
C GLY A 524 6.05 29.34 -14.12
N HIS A 525 5.82 28.35 -13.25
CA HIS A 525 5.96 28.48 -11.78
C HIS A 525 7.46 28.67 -11.41
N GLU A 526 7.77 29.49 -10.40
CA GLU A 526 9.16 29.93 -10.13
C GLU A 526 9.81 29.20 -8.96
N PRO A 527 10.85 28.40 -9.22
CA PRO A 527 12.13 28.62 -8.53
C PRO A 527 13.36 28.02 -9.23
N GLY A 528 14.51 28.19 -8.57
CA GLY A 528 15.82 27.72 -8.99
C GLY A 528 15.91 26.25 -9.37
N LEU A 529 16.70 25.95 -10.40
CA LEU A 529 17.20 24.63 -10.73
C LEU A 529 18.73 24.63 -10.60
N MET A 530 19.28 23.63 -9.93
CA MET A 530 20.73 23.41 -9.87
C MET A 530 21.04 22.00 -10.37
N ILE A 531 21.93 21.90 -11.35
CA ILE A 531 22.49 20.66 -11.86
C ILE A 531 24.00 20.82 -11.79
N ASP A 532 24.65 20.13 -10.85
CA ASP A 532 26.07 20.31 -10.57
C ASP A 532 26.82 18.98 -10.53
N GLY A 533 27.97 18.91 -11.20
CA GLY A 533 28.83 17.72 -11.15
C GLY A 533 28.19 16.46 -11.75
N CYS A 534 27.14 16.61 -12.57
CA CYS A 534 26.41 15.50 -13.15
C CYS A 534 27.03 15.02 -14.46
N ARG A 535 26.83 13.75 -14.80
CA ARG A 535 27.24 13.16 -16.07
C ARG A 535 26.04 12.68 -16.86
N PHE A 536 25.98 13.06 -18.14
CA PHE A 536 24.97 12.63 -19.08
C PHE A 536 25.64 11.96 -20.28
N ARG A 537 25.48 10.63 -20.38
CA ARG A 537 25.91 9.84 -21.53
C ARG A 537 24.71 9.30 -22.28
N CYS A 538 24.22 10.04 -23.28
CA CYS A 538 22.91 9.76 -23.90
C CYS A 538 23.00 9.64 -25.42
N ARG A 539 21.95 9.08 -26.03
CA ARG A 539 21.86 8.88 -27.48
C ARG A 539 21.24 10.08 -28.20
N ASP A 540 20.15 10.63 -27.67
CA ASP A 540 19.34 11.66 -28.34
C ASP A 540 19.52 13.02 -27.67
N THR A 541 19.37 13.10 -26.34
CA THR A 541 19.53 14.36 -25.61
C THR A 541 20.15 14.14 -24.22
N GLY A 542 21.11 14.97 -23.81
CA GLY A 542 21.64 14.97 -22.44
C GLY A 542 20.62 15.54 -21.47
N ILE A 543 20.35 16.84 -21.58
CA ILE A 543 19.26 17.52 -20.86
C ILE A 543 18.30 18.15 -21.88
N LEU A 544 17.02 17.79 -21.80
CA LEU A 544 15.92 18.47 -22.46
C LEU A 544 15.22 19.35 -21.42
N MET A 545 15.24 20.67 -21.63
CA MET A 545 14.70 21.65 -20.68
C MET A 545 13.75 22.62 -21.37
N GLU A 546 12.50 22.63 -20.92
CA GLU A 546 11.42 23.39 -21.53
C GLU A 546 10.76 24.31 -20.48
N HIS A 547 10.57 25.59 -20.84
CA HIS A 547 9.86 26.59 -20.05
C HIS A 547 10.43 26.84 -18.63
N ARG A 548 11.74 26.60 -18.45
CA ARG A 548 12.41 26.73 -17.15
C ARG A 548 13.01 28.11 -16.92
N LYS A 549 12.80 28.66 -15.73
CA LYS A 549 13.45 29.88 -15.23
C LYS A 549 14.51 29.55 -14.19
N LEU A 550 15.49 30.45 -14.03
CA LEU A 550 16.48 30.42 -12.93
C LEU A 550 17.20 29.07 -12.84
N TYR A 551 18.12 28.80 -13.75
CA TYR A 551 18.85 27.52 -13.75
C TYR A 551 20.36 27.72 -13.69
N GLN A 552 21.03 26.76 -13.07
CA GLN A 552 22.47 26.63 -13.03
C GLN A 552 22.84 25.22 -13.45
N ILE A 553 23.64 25.11 -14.51
CA ILE A 553 24.22 23.86 -14.99
C ILE A 553 25.73 24.03 -14.90
N THR A 554 26.33 23.40 -13.90
CA THR A 554 27.74 23.62 -13.53
C THR A 554 28.50 22.32 -13.44
N SER A 555 29.78 22.34 -13.81
CA SER A 555 30.68 21.19 -13.61
C SER A 555 30.19 19.86 -14.25
N CYS A 556 29.30 19.92 -15.24
CA CYS A 556 28.67 18.73 -15.81
C CYS A 556 29.45 18.17 -17.00
N GLN A 557 29.35 16.87 -17.21
CA GLN A 557 29.95 16.20 -18.37
C GLN A 557 28.86 15.67 -19.31
N PHE A 558 28.92 16.07 -20.58
CA PHE A 558 28.02 15.59 -21.62
C PHE A 558 28.78 14.78 -22.66
N VAL A 559 28.27 13.57 -22.95
CA VAL A 559 28.94 12.58 -23.80
C VAL A 559 27.92 11.89 -24.70
N GLY A 560 28.10 11.97 -26.02
CA GLY A 560 27.29 11.19 -26.94
C GLY A 560 27.57 9.68 -26.80
N MET A 561 26.57 8.83 -26.93
CA MET A 561 26.78 7.38 -26.86
C MET A 561 27.60 6.82 -28.03
N THR A 562 27.61 7.51 -29.18
CA THR A 562 28.17 7.01 -30.44
C THR A 562 28.71 8.14 -31.31
N GLY A 563 29.69 7.84 -32.16
CA GLY A 563 30.16 8.73 -33.24
C GLY A 563 29.36 8.56 -34.55
N ASN A 564 28.27 7.78 -34.54
CA ASN A 564 27.46 7.54 -35.72
C ASN A 564 26.42 8.66 -35.90
N SER A 565 26.61 9.50 -36.92
CA SER A 565 25.73 10.63 -37.26
C SER A 565 24.30 10.25 -37.65
N ALA A 566 23.98 8.96 -37.80
CA ALA A 566 22.61 8.48 -37.98
C ALA A 566 21.71 8.71 -36.75
N TYR A 567 22.32 8.94 -35.58
CA TYR A 567 21.63 9.28 -34.35
C TYR A 567 22.03 10.71 -33.94
N PRO A 568 21.26 11.73 -34.36
CA PRO A 568 21.51 13.10 -33.93
C PRO A 568 21.46 13.20 -32.41
N TYR A 569 22.41 13.93 -31.83
CA TYR A 569 22.55 14.08 -30.39
C TYR A 569 22.61 15.56 -30.01
N VAL A 570 21.87 15.94 -28.98
CA VAL A 570 21.90 17.29 -28.42
C VAL A 570 22.34 17.21 -26.96
N ASP A 571 23.47 17.79 -26.58
CA ASP A 571 23.91 17.70 -25.18
C ASP A 571 22.95 18.47 -24.25
N LEU A 572 22.63 19.72 -24.61
CA LEU A 572 21.64 20.57 -23.94
C LEU A 572 20.63 21.10 -24.97
N ASP A 573 19.38 20.65 -24.91
CA ASP A 573 18.28 21.18 -25.73
C ASP A 573 17.36 22.05 -24.86
N MET A 574 17.36 23.35 -25.14
CA MET A 574 16.70 24.36 -24.31
C MET A 574 15.62 25.08 -25.12
N ASP A 575 14.40 25.07 -24.61
CA ASP A 575 13.23 25.67 -25.23
C ASP A 575 12.53 26.60 -24.23
N GLU A 576 12.35 27.88 -24.60
CA GLU A 576 11.71 28.86 -23.72
C GLU A 576 12.32 28.92 -22.29
N THR A 577 13.66 28.94 -22.19
CA THR A 577 14.37 28.97 -20.89
C THR A 577 15.00 30.34 -20.59
N TYR A 578 15.05 30.72 -19.31
CA TYR A 578 15.37 32.09 -18.92
C TYR A 578 16.23 32.20 -17.65
N TRP A 579 17.09 33.22 -17.58
CA TRP A 579 17.92 33.54 -16.40
C TRP A 579 18.84 32.38 -15.98
N GLY A 580 19.71 31.97 -16.90
CA GLY A 580 20.54 30.78 -16.77
C GLY A 580 22.03 31.04 -16.62
N ILE A 581 22.73 30.08 -16.00
CA ILE A 581 24.19 29.97 -16.06
C ILE A 581 24.55 28.54 -16.48
N ILE A 582 25.40 28.44 -17.49
CA ILE A 582 26.04 27.19 -17.94
C ILE A 582 27.54 27.40 -17.82
N SER A 583 28.17 26.77 -16.82
CA SER A 583 29.61 26.94 -16.58
C SER A 583 30.37 25.68 -16.25
N ASP A 584 31.68 25.71 -16.51
CA ASP A 584 32.61 24.64 -16.13
C ASP A 584 32.20 23.24 -16.68
N CYS A 585 31.37 23.21 -17.72
CA CYS A 585 30.89 21.96 -18.31
C CYS A 585 31.85 21.46 -19.38
N VAL A 586 31.90 20.13 -19.54
CA VAL A 586 32.69 19.45 -20.57
C VAL A 586 31.76 18.77 -21.56
N PHE A 587 31.77 19.23 -22.80
CA PHE A 587 31.10 18.59 -23.93
C PHE A 587 32.11 17.71 -24.66
N GLY A 588 32.13 16.42 -24.31
CA GLY A 588 33.19 15.46 -24.66
C GLY A 588 32.83 14.46 -25.77
N THR A 589 33.82 13.70 -26.25
CA THR A 589 33.72 12.71 -27.34
C THR A 589 32.93 11.43 -26.97
N PRO A 590 32.37 10.68 -27.94
CA PRO A 590 32.47 10.85 -29.40
C PRO A 590 31.65 12.03 -29.94
N THR A 591 32.19 12.72 -30.95
CA THR A 591 31.50 13.76 -31.73
C THR A 591 31.19 13.24 -33.13
N HIS A 592 30.26 13.92 -33.82
CA HIS A 592 29.93 13.67 -35.23
C HIS A 592 29.20 14.87 -35.82
N GLY A 593 29.15 14.97 -37.15
CA GLY A 593 28.57 16.13 -37.86
C GLY A 593 27.11 16.50 -37.52
N ASN A 594 26.31 15.56 -37.02
CA ASN A 594 24.91 15.79 -36.59
C ASN A 594 24.75 15.98 -35.07
N ARG A 595 25.78 16.41 -34.35
CA ARG A 595 25.72 16.71 -32.92
C ARG A 595 25.59 18.21 -32.68
N THR A 596 24.75 18.61 -31.73
CA THR A 596 24.65 19.99 -31.26
C THR A 596 24.93 20.02 -29.76
N MET A 597 25.93 20.78 -29.30
CA MET A 597 26.28 20.79 -27.88
C MET A 597 25.28 21.62 -27.07
N ILE A 598 25.06 22.89 -27.44
CA ILE A 598 24.00 23.69 -26.80
C ILE A 598 23.04 24.20 -27.87
N ARG A 599 21.77 23.83 -27.74
CA ARG A 599 20.67 24.35 -28.56
C ARG A 599 19.75 25.22 -27.71
N MET A 600 19.42 26.41 -28.22
CA MET A 600 18.47 27.34 -27.60
C MET A 600 17.44 27.82 -28.62
N ARG A 601 16.15 27.67 -28.29
CA ARG A 601 15.02 27.95 -29.19
C ARG A 601 13.91 28.79 -28.54
N ASN A 602 13.02 29.32 -29.37
CA ASN A 602 11.75 29.94 -28.99
C ASN A 602 11.88 31.01 -27.88
N GLY A 603 12.85 31.91 -28.01
CA GLY A 603 12.93 33.07 -27.12
C GLY A 603 13.66 32.84 -25.80
N CYS A 604 14.51 31.82 -25.68
CA CYS A 604 15.44 31.74 -24.55
C CYS A 604 16.20 33.08 -24.34
N TYR A 605 16.38 33.51 -23.08
CA TYR A 605 17.05 34.80 -22.80
C TYR A 605 17.79 34.88 -21.47
N ASP A 606 18.65 35.90 -21.33
CA ASP A 606 19.46 36.17 -20.12
C ASP A 606 20.23 34.93 -19.63
N THR A 607 20.96 34.29 -20.54
CA THR A 607 21.78 33.11 -20.21
C THR A 607 23.26 33.42 -20.40
N LEU A 608 24.07 33.07 -19.40
CA LEU A 608 25.53 33.13 -19.45
C LEU A 608 26.10 31.74 -19.71
N ILE A 609 26.89 31.60 -20.77
CA ILE A 609 27.64 30.39 -21.13
C ILE A 609 29.13 30.70 -20.97
N VAL A 610 29.76 30.22 -19.90
CA VAL A 610 31.11 30.64 -19.49
C VAL A 610 32.01 29.50 -19.04
N ASP A 611 33.31 29.58 -19.30
CA ASP A 611 34.31 28.60 -18.80
C ASP A 611 34.04 27.13 -19.19
N ASN A 612 33.30 26.89 -20.28
CA ASN A 612 33.02 25.53 -20.75
C ASN A 612 34.08 25.03 -21.72
N ARG A 613 34.24 23.70 -21.81
CA ARG A 613 35.13 23.03 -22.76
C ARG A 613 34.34 22.25 -23.81
N PHE A 614 34.44 22.67 -25.06
CA PHE A 614 33.85 22.04 -26.24
C PHE A 614 34.94 21.24 -26.97
N VAL A 615 34.94 19.91 -26.81
CA VAL A 615 36.01 19.03 -27.32
C VAL A 615 35.64 18.46 -28.69
N GLU A 616 36.51 18.66 -29.69
CA GLU A 616 36.40 18.13 -31.06
C GLU A 616 35.01 18.35 -31.71
N PRO A 617 34.45 19.58 -31.74
CA PRO A 617 33.11 19.81 -32.27
C PRO A 617 33.07 19.60 -33.79
N GLU A 618 32.87 18.36 -34.24
CA GLU A 618 32.58 18.03 -35.65
C GLU A 618 31.20 18.54 -36.08
N GLY A 619 30.28 18.70 -35.11
CA GLY A 619 28.96 19.28 -35.28
C GLY A 619 28.90 20.75 -34.88
N GLN A 620 27.81 21.18 -34.25
CA GLN A 620 27.61 22.55 -33.80
C GLN A 620 27.87 22.66 -32.30
N ALA A 621 28.78 23.55 -31.89
CA ALA A 621 28.94 23.86 -30.47
C ALA A 621 27.73 24.62 -29.92
N LEU A 622 27.26 25.63 -30.66
CA LEU A 622 26.10 26.46 -30.29
C LEU A 622 25.13 26.56 -31.48
N ASP A 623 23.85 26.30 -31.22
CA ASP A 623 22.71 26.47 -32.14
C ASP A 623 21.66 27.35 -31.46
N ILE A 624 21.71 28.65 -31.71
CA ILE A 624 20.86 29.64 -31.04
C ILE A 624 19.94 30.27 -32.08
N ASP A 625 18.64 30.06 -31.92
CA ASP A 625 17.61 30.64 -32.79
C ASP A 625 17.59 32.19 -32.66
N GLY A 626 17.20 32.87 -33.74
CA GLY A 626 17.12 34.33 -33.82
C GLY A 626 16.04 34.96 -32.94
N SER A 627 15.14 34.16 -32.35
CA SER A 627 14.19 34.63 -31.34
C SER A 627 14.82 34.81 -29.96
N CYS A 628 15.97 34.16 -29.69
CA CYS A 628 16.68 34.25 -28.42
C CYS A 628 17.43 35.59 -28.29
N PHE A 629 17.56 36.12 -27.07
CA PHE A 629 18.19 37.43 -26.84
C PHE A 629 18.93 37.51 -25.51
N ARG A 630 19.97 38.35 -25.44
CA ARG A 630 20.84 38.48 -24.23
C ARG A 630 21.50 37.15 -23.81
N ILE A 631 21.89 36.35 -24.80
CA ILE A 631 22.76 35.18 -24.58
C ILE A 631 24.21 35.67 -24.60
N THR A 632 24.91 35.50 -23.48
CA THR A 632 26.30 35.96 -23.31
C THR A 632 27.23 34.76 -23.28
N THR A 633 28.31 34.81 -24.06
CA THR A 633 29.36 33.78 -24.04
C THR A 633 30.68 34.42 -23.61
N ALA A 634 31.45 33.75 -22.75
CA ALA A 634 32.75 34.23 -22.26
C ALA A 634 33.68 33.05 -21.94
N ASP A 635 34.99 33.19 -22.17
CA ASP A 635 36.03 32.26 -21.67
C ASP A 635 35.83 30.76 -21.96
N ASN A 636 35.05 30.40 -22.98
CA ASN A 636 34.86 29.03 -23.42
C ASN A 636 36.04 28.54 -24.27
N ALA A 637 36.50 27.32 -24.03
CA ALA A 637 37.54 26.65 -24.80
C ALA A 637 36.94 25.75 -25.89
N PHE A 638 37.42 25.90 -27.12
CA PHE A 638 37.09 25.04 -28.26
C PHE A 638 38.37 24.30 -28.67
N GLU A 639 38.45 23.03 -28.27
CA GLU A 639 39.66 22.19 -28.39
C GLU A 639 39.60 21.24 -29.59
#